data_AF-A0AAJ6FYM4-F1
#
_entry.id   AF-A0AAJ6FYM4-F1
#
_cell.length_a   1.000
_cell.length_b   1.000
_cell.length_c   1.000
_cell.angle_alpha   90.00
_cell.angle_beta   90.00
_cell.angle_gamma   90.00
#
_symmetry.space_group_name_H-M   'P 1'
#
loop_
_entity.id
_entity.type
_entity.pdbx_description
1 polymer ?
#
loop_
_entity_poly.entity_id
_entity_poly.type
_entity_poly.pdbx_seq_one_letter_code
_entity_poly.pdbx_strand_id
1 'polypeptide(L)'
;MKYEELSRAALIKLLQEHDAERAEAGRDGIVLNYSGRTAPWQIVRQVKPRMFDFNKRASVGSAEEECVNELWDGENLATMVTLYKYRGQVDLVLTDPPYNTGEDFRYNDKWDKDPNDPDMGDLVAKDDGSRHSKWLRFMTPRLWMMREMLKPGGVIAICIDHRELYRLGMLMDEIFHEENRIGIINWQKSYSPKNNVGKKSHVSTSTEYVLVYAKDIDRAKTTLMERSESMNSRYGSPDGDPELWTPGDLTGRGADTHWGQVYAVQSPFTGELMSPSEGRCWALERSKLKALLEQWGCEYRNEDQHDGRAPALVIKGSLSAAKKAAEKVLKAGNWPRGYWRDQGKGHFRAKVYLNEVKKGVVPMTYWADESFDSIDDLGSTSWDHEQSGHSQSGLKELGAVVGKDHGFTTVKPLKLFKKIIQIWCRKDGIVLDPFAGSGTTGHAVLELNKEVAATRRFIMIEQGNDEKGDHYAKTLTADRIKRAITGKWKSGEREGLGGGFRYFSLKREKVDANAVNALAREEMMDLLLVSYWDRNDKAKSYLRRLAAGDHKHLFAVNSRNEGFFLVWSAPDQPSALTRAVFKEIAQEAKGAGLAGRYHVYAALAPYTGSDIEFYQIPDKVLEHIGFNARADAYNNDGGMDAD
;
A
#
# COMPACT_ATOMS: atom_id res chain seq x y z
N MET A 1 -6.02 34.18 -14.53
CA MET A 1 -5.83 35.51 -13.91
C MET A 1 -4.90 36.31 -14.81
N LYS A 2 -5.23 37.54 -15.20
CA LYS A 2 -4.32 38.37 -16.02
C LYS A 2 -3.43 39.18 -15.08
N TYR A 3 -2.14 38.84 -15.03
CA TYR A 3 -1.18 39.49 -14.14
C TYR A 3 -1.05 40.99 -14.37
N GLU A 4 -1.36 41.44 -15.59
CA GLU A 4 -1.33 42.84 -16.03
C GLU A 4 -2.40 43.70 -15.35
N GLU A 5 -3.47 43.09 -14.83
CA GLU A 5 -4.59 43.79 -14.18
C GLU A 5 -4.40 43.90 -12.66
N LEU A 6 -3.32 43.31 -12.10
CA LEU A 6 -3.04 43.31 -10.67
C LEU A 6 -2.14 44.47 -10.27
N SER A 7 -2.42 45.06 -9.10
CA SER A 7 -1.54 46.07 -8.52
C SER A 7 -0.18 45.47 -8.14
N ARG A 8 0.88 46.30 -8.11
CA ARG A 8 2.22 45.87 -7.67
C ARG A 8 2.18 45.20 -6.28
N ALA A 9 1.36 45.71 -5.36
CA ALA A 9 1.20 45.13 -4.03
C ALA A 9 0.51 43.75 -4.08
N ALA A 10 -0.51 43.58 -4.92
CA ALA A 10 -1.17 42.29 -5.11
C ALA A 10 -0.23 41.26 -5.77
N LEU A 11 0.60 41.69 -6.72
CA LEU A 11 1.62 40.85 -7.36
C LEU A 11 2.70 40.40 -6.36
N ILE A 12 3.20 41.32 -5.53
CA ILE A 12 4.17 40.98 -4.47
C ILE A 12 3.56 39.99 -3.48
N LYS A 13 2.30 40.20 -3.08
CA LYS A 13 1.61 39.30 -2.17
C LYS A 13 1.44 37.90 -2.76
N LEU A 14 1.01 37.80 -4.02
CA LEU A 14 0.89 36.52 -4.73
C LEU A 14 2.23 35.80 -4.85
N LEU A 15 3.31 36.53 -5.13
CA LEU A 15 4.67 35.95 -5.18
C LEU A 15 5.11 35.45 -3.80
N GLN A 16 4.85 36.20 -2.73
CA GLN A 16 5.16 35.79 -1.37
C GLN A 16 4.35 34.56 -0.94
N GLU A 17 3.06 34.51 -1.30
CA GLU A 17 2.21 33.34 -1.06
C GLU A 17 2.73 32.11 -1.83
N HIS A 18 3.08 32.28 -3.11
CA HIS A 18 3.65 31.21 -3.93
C HIS A 18 5.03 30.72 -3.43
N ASP A 19 5.91 31.63 -3.00
CA ASP A 19 7.21 31.29 -2.45
C ASP A 19 7.09 30.58 -1.09
N ALA A 20 6.14 31.00 -0.25
CA ALA A 20 5.82 30.34 1.01
C ALA A 20 5.24 28.93 0.78
N GLU A 21 4.31 28.77 -0.17
CA GLU A 21 3.77 27.47 -0.57
C GLU A 21 4.86 26.53 -1.10
N ARG A 22 5.82 27.06 -1.87
CA ARG A 22 6.97 26.29 -2.36
C ARG A 22 7.92 25.89 -1.24
N ALA A 23 8.22 26.81 -0.33
CA ALA A 23 9.07 26.54 0.82
C ALA A 23 8.44 25.47 1.73
N GLU A 24 7.13 25.52 1.95
CA GLU A 24 6.40 24.52 2.73
C GLU A 24 6.33 23.18 2.01
N ALA A 25 6.00 23.16 0.70
CA ALA A 25 5.95 21.92 -0.08
C ALA A 25 7.32 21.24 -0.19
N GLY A 26 8.42 22.00 -0.18
CA GLY A 26 9.79 21.48 -0.23
C GLY A 26 10.44 21.26 1.13
N ARG A 27 9.70 21.48 2.23
CA ARG A 27 10.23 21.36 3.59
C ARG A 27 10.73 19.94 3.90
N ASP A 28 10.04 18.95 3.34
CA ASP A 28 10.26 17.52 3.60
C ASP A 28 10.80 16.76 2.38
N GLY A 29 11.33 17.43 1.35
CA GLY A 29 11.94 16.73 0.21
C GLY A 29 11.93 17.47 -1.13
N ILE A 30 11.72 16.72 -2.20
CA ILE A 30 11.76 17.20 -3.59
C ILE A 30 10.38 17.69 -4.02
N VAL A 31 10.33 18.86 -4.67
CA VAL A 31 9.11 19.39 -5.28
C VAL A 31 9.19 19.30 -6.80
N LEU A 32 8.22 18.65 -7.43
CA LEU A 32 8.13 18.58 -8.88
C LEU A 32 7.40 19.81 -9.43
N ASN A 33 8.08 20.63 -10.23
CA ASN A 33 7.46 21.79 -10.88
C ASN A 33 7.05 21.50 -12.33
N TYR A 34 5.80 21.82 -12.69
CA TYR A 34 5.25 21.67 -14.04
C TYR A 34 4.15 22.69 -14.33
N SER A 35 3.85 22.90 -15.62
CA SER A 35 2.84 23.88 -16.04
C SER A 35 1.44 23.49 -15.53
N GLY A 36 0.74 24.45 -14.93
CA GLY A 36 -0.60 24.23 -14.39
C GLY A 36 -0.62 23.41 -13.09
N ARG A 37 0.51 23.34 -12.36
CA ARG A 37 0.57 22.77 -11.01
C ARG A 37 -0.27 23.60 -10.05
N THR A 38 -1.14 22.91 -9.35
CA THR A 38 -1.92 23.42 -8.21
C THR A 38 -1.71 22.44 -7.07
N ALA A 39 -1.67 22.93 -5.84
CA ALA A 39 -1.45 22.04 -4.71
C ALA A 39 -2.59 21.00 -4.62
N PRO A 40 -2.30 19.70 -4.45
CA PRO A 40 -3.31 18.64 -4.48
C PRO A 40 -4.47 18.90 -3.50
N TRP A 41 -4.17 19.37 -2.29
CA TRP A 41 -5.18 19.69 -1.27
C TRP A 41 -6.13 20.81 -1.69
N GLN A 42 -5.70 21.77 -2.52
CA GLN A 42 -6.55 22.85 -3.02
C GLN A 42 -7.60 22.30 -4.00
N ILE A 43 -7.19 21.43 -4.93
CA ILE A 43 -8.10 20.81 -5.90
C ILE A 43 -9.08 19.89 -5.16
N VAL A 44 -8.58 18.99 -4.32
CA VAL A 44 -9.38 17.96 -3.67
C VAL A 44 -10.49 18.56 -2.80
N ARG A 45 -10.23 19.67 -2.10
CA ARG A 45 -11.23 20.36 -1.27
C ARG A 45 -12.34 21.03 -2.07
N GLN A 46 -12.08 21.34 -3.34
CA GLN A 46 -13.09 21.92 -4.23
C GLN A 46 -13.99 20.85 -4.85
N VAL A 47 -13.53 19.59 -4.95
CA VAL A 47 -14.35 18.50 -5.47
C VAL A 47 -15.46 18.16 -4.49
N LYS A 48 -16.70 18.12 -4.99
CA LYS A 48 -17.90 17.87 -4.19
C LYS A 48 -18.38 16.43 -4.33
N PRO A 49 -18.81 15.77 -3.23
CA PRO A 49 -19.43 14.46 -3.29
C PRO A 49 -20.71 14.49 -4.12
N ARG A 50 -20.98 13.40 -4.82
CA ARG A 50 -22.09 13.29 -5.76
C ARG A 50 -23.16 12.34 -5.25
N MET A 51 -24.40 12.61 -5.65
CA MET A 51 -25.51 11.67 -5.49
C MET A 51 -25.21 10.39 -6.29
N PHE A 52 -25.69 9.25 -5.82
CA PHE A 52 -25.53 7.97 -6.50
C PHE A 52 -26.79 7.12 -6.40
N ASP A 53 -26.95 6.19 -7.33
CA ASP A 53 -28.04 5.21 -7.32
C ASP A 53 -27.50 3.80 -7.13
N PHE A 54 -28.21 3.00 -6.33
CA PHE A 54 -27.95 1.58 -6.18
C PHE A 54 -28.59 0.79 -7.34
N ASN A 55 -27.78 0.01 -8.06
CA ASN A 55 -28.25 -0.82 -9.17
C ASN A 55 -28.36 -2.30 -8.78
N LYS A 56 -29.54 -2.71 -8.30
CA LYS A 56 -29.80 -4.11 -7.91
C LYS A 56 -29.62 -5.11 -9.05
N ARG A 57 -29.86 -4.73 -10.31
CA ARG A 57 -29.73 -5.64 -11.47
C ARG A 57 -28.28 -5.94 -11.85
N ALA A 58 -27.39 -4.97 -11.63
CA ALA A 58 -25.96 -5.11 -11.85
C ALA A 58 -25.21 -5.69 -10.63
N SER A 59 -25.85 -5.69 -9.46
CA SER A 59 -25.34 -6.30 -8.22
C SER A 59 -25.48 -7.82 -8.23
N VAL A 60 -24.70 -8.50 -7.39
CA VAL A 60 -24.63 -9.97 -7.31
C VAL A 60 -24.51 -10.42 -5.85
N GLY A 61 -25.21 -11.48 -5.47
CA GLY A 61 -25.13 -12.11 -4.14
C GLY A 61 -26.47 -12.10 -3.39
N SER A 62 -26.50 -12.73 -2.21
CA SER A 62 -27.57 -12.51 -1.22
C SER A 62 -27.58 -11.06 -0.71
N ALA A 63 -28.61 -10.67 0.05
CA ALA A 63 -28.66 -9.33 0.64
C ALA A 63 -27.45 -9.05 1.54
N GLU A 64 -26.98 -10.06 2.28
CA GLU A 64 -25.79 -9.99 3.13
C GLU A 64 -24.50 -9.97 2.31
N GLU A 65 -24.39 -10.85 1.31
CA GLU A 65 -23.18 -10.97 0.48
C GLU A 65 -22.94 -9.73 -0.39
N GLU A 66 -24.00 -9.10 -0.90
CA GLU A 66 -23.90 -7.86 -1.66
C GLU A 66 -23.24 -6.73 -0.86
N CYS A 67 -23.45 -6.67 0.46
CA CYS A 67 -22.92 -5.62 1.32
C CYS A 67 -21.40 -5.68 1.51
N VAL A 68 -20.74 -6.75 1.07
CA VAL A 68 -19.33 -7.00 1.37
C VAL A 68 -18.40 -6.21 0.46
N ASN A 69 -18.74 -6.08 -0.82
CA ASN A 69 -17.90 -5.44 -1.83
C ASN A 69 -18.66 -4.36 -2.61
N GLU A 70 -17.93 -3.38 -3.13
CA GLU A 70 -18.52 -2.27 -3.87
C GLU A 70 -17.84 -2.08 -5.24
N LEU A 71 -18.65 -1.86 -6.26
CA LEU A 71 -18.23 -1.48 -7.60
C LEU A 71 -18.96 -0.18 -7.96
N TRP A 72 -18.20 0.86 -8.26
CA TRP A 72 -18.69 2.19 -8.56
C TRP A 72 -18.45 2.55 -10.02
N ASP A 73 -19.52 3.00 -10.66
CA ASP A 73 -19.52 3.55 -12.00
C ASP A 73 -19.50 5.08 -11.93
N GLY A 74 -18.36 5.67 -12.22
CA GLY A 74 -18.18 7.11 -12.11
C GLY A 74 -16.74 7.55 -12.32
N GLU A 75 -16.58 8.87 -12.46
CA GLU A 75 -15.25 9.51 -12.46
C GLU A 75 -14.59 9.25 -11.10
N ASN A 76 -13.35 8.76 -11.13
CA ASN A 76 -12.73 8.17 -9.94
C ASN A 76 -12.38 9.17 -8.85
N LEU A 77 -12.00 10.41 -9.18
CA LEU A 77 -11.74 11.44 -8.17
C LEU A 77 -13.03 11.80 -7.41
N ALA A 78 -14.11 12.11 -8.13
CA ALA A 78 -15.42 12.42 -7.56
C ALA A 78 -16.01 11.24 -6.77
N THR A 79 -15.80 10.01 -7.25
CA THR A 79 -16.23 8.79 -6.55
C THR A 79 -15.47 8.63 -5.23
N MET A 80 -14.13 8.76 -5.23
CA MET A 80 -13.35 8.66 -3.99
C MET A 80 -13.72 9.76 -2.97
N VAL A 81 -14.06 10.97 -3.43
CA VAL A 81 -14.60 12.04 -2.56
C VAL A 81 -15.96 11.66 -1.98
N THR A 82 -16.83 11.05 -2.79
CA THR A 82 -18.14 10.53 -2.35
C THR A 82 -17.99 9.40 -1.32
N LEU A 83 -16.91 8.62 -1.42
CA LEU A 83 -16.52 7.57 -0.48
C LEU A 83 -15.81 8.10 0.78
N TYR A 84 -16.09 9.34 1.21
CA TYR A 84 -15.44 9.97 2.36
C TYR A 84 -15.46 9.12 3.65
N LYS A 85 -16.48 8.27 3.83
CA LYS A 85 -16.61 7.35 4.96
C LYS A 85 -15.47 6.33 5.02
N TYR A 86 -14.84 6.00 3.90
CA TYR A 86 -13.72 5.06 3.82
C TYR A 86 -12.35 5.71 4.02
N ARG A 87 -12.29 7.03 4.27
CA ARG A 87 -11.04 7.73 4.60
C ARG A 87 -10.36 7.09 5.82
N GLY A 88 -9.07 6.82 5.71
CA GLY A 88 -8.29 6.16 6.76
C GLY A 88 -8.65 4.69 7.02
N GLN A 89 -9.43 4.03 6.16
CA GLN A 89 -9.89 2.65 6.38
C GLN A 89 -9.32 1.61 5.39
N VAL A 90 -8.72 2.05 4.29
CA VAL A 90 -8.19 1.16 3.24
C VAL A 90 -6.84 0.57 3.67
N ASP A 91 -6.67 -0.74 3.52
CA ASP A 91 -5.41 -1.43 3.86
C ASP A 91 -4.44 -1.40 2.67
N LEU A 92 -4.94 -1.58 1.44
CA LEU A 92 -4.16 -1.59 0.21
C LEU A 92 -4.86 -0.81 -0.90
N VAL A 93 -4.15 0.13 -1.52
CA VAL A 93 -4.54 0.67 -2.84
C VAL A 93 -3.70 -0.08 -3.88
N LEU A 94 -4.36 -0.81 -4.78
CA LEU A 94 -3.70 -1.52 -5.88
C LEU A 94 -4.33 -1.07 -7.18
N THR A 95 -3.56 -0.43 -8.05
CA THR A 95 -4.13 0.22 -9.22
C THR A 95 -3.24 0.24 -10.45
N ASP A 96 -3.87 0.37 -11.62
CA ASP A 96 -3.23 0.38 -12.94
C ASP A 96 -3.70 1.62 -13.74
N PRO A 97 -3.17 2.82 -13.43
CA PRO A 97 -3.54 4.05 -14.10
C PRO A 97 -3.11 4.07 -15.57
N PRO A 98 -3.60 5.02 -16.39
CA PRO A 98 -3.15 5.19 -17.77
C PRO A 98 -1.64 5.47 -17.86
N TYR A 99 -0.97 4.91 -18.88
CA TYR A 99 0.49 4.97 -19.06
C TYR A 99 0.98 6.13 -19.95
N ASN A 100 0.07 7.02 -20.35
CA ASN A 100 0.32 8.12 -21.28
C ASN A 100 0.87 7.67 -22.64
N THR A 101 0.24 6.63 -23.19
CA THR A 101 0.54 6.08 -24.53
C THR A 101 0.00 6.96 -25.65
N GLY A 102 -1.00 7.80 -25.36
CA GLY A 102 -1.66 8.72 -26.29
C GLY A 102 -3.09 8.31 -26.67
N GLU A 103 -3.58 7.18 -26.13
CA GLU A 103 -4.93 6.66 -26.39
C GLU A 103 -5.61 6.14 -25.10
N ASP A 104 -5.02 6.40 -23.95
CA ASP A 104 -5.33 5.73 -22.69
C ASP A 104 -6.05 6.59 -21.64
N PHE A 105 -6.07 7.92 -21.79
CA PHE A 105 -6.82 8.78 -20.88
C PHE A 105 -7.37 10.05 -21.52
N ARG A 106 -8.41 10.58 -20.88
CA ARG A 106 -9.03 11.86 -21.22
C ARG A 106 -8.70 12.92 -20.19
N TYR A 107 -8.61 14.17 -20.62
CA TYR A 107 -8.38 15.31 -19.74
C TYR A 107 -9.28 16.48 -20.13
N ASN A 108 -9.93 17.07 -19.14
CA ASN A 108 -10.73 18.27 -19.30
C ASN A 108 -9.96 19.47 -18.70
N ASP A 109 -9.53 20.41 -19.56
CA ASP A 109 -8.83 21.63 -19.13
C ASP A 109 -9.71 22.54 -18.24
N LYS A 110 -11.04 22.37 -18.24
CA LYS A 110 -11.92 23.11 -17.33
C LYS A 110 -11.76 22.68 -15.87
N TRP A 111 -11.30 21.45 -15.61
CA TRP A 111 -11.02 20.97 -14.24
C TRP A 111 -10.01 21.81 -13.48
N ASP A 112 -9.20 22.58 -14.21
CA ASP A 112 -8.23 23.50 -13.61
C ASP A 112 -8.90 24.69 -12.89
N LYS A 113 -10.13 25.01 -13.28
CA LYS A 113 -10.92 26.12 -12.74
C LYS A 113 -12.13 25.63 -11.97
N ASP A 114 -12.80 24.61 -12.48
CA ASP A 114 -13.91 23.94 -11.83
C ASP A 114 -13.67 22.41 -11.84
N PRO A 115 -13.11 21.84 -10.76
CA PRO A 115 -12.86 20.41 -10.68
C PRO A 115 -14.15 19.58 -10.57
N ASN A 116 -15.32 20.23 -10.54
CA ASN A 116 -16.64 19.58 -10.57
C ASN A 116 -17.29 19.59 -11.95
N ASP A 117 -16.60 20.09 -12.98
CA ASP A 117 -17.13 20.09 -14.35
C ASP A 117 -17.41 18.62 -14.78
N PRO A 118 -18.66 18.30 -15.19
CA PRO A 118 -19.08 16.94 -15.51
C PRO A 118 -18.55 16.45 -16.87
N ASP A 119 -17.96 17.34 -17.68
CA ASP A 119 -17.40 17.02 -18.98
C ASP A 119 -16.13 16.17 -18.83
N MET A 120 -16.07 15.13 -19.64
CA MET A 120 -14.99 14.15 -19.66
C MET A 120 -13.72 14.66 -20.35
N GLY A 121 -13.87 15.72 -21.15
CA GLY A 121 -12.80 16.23 -21.98
C GLY A 121 -12.37 15.26 -23.09
N ASP A 122 -11.28 15.65 -23.73
CA ASP A 122 -10.77 14.99 -24.93
C ASP A 122 -9.69 13.96 -24.61
N LEU A 123 -9.53 13.01 -25.53
CA LEU A 123 -8.44 12.03 -25.47
C LEU A 123 -7.11 12.77 -25.64
N VAL A 124 -6.16 12.54 -24.74
CA VAL A 124 -4.85 13.19 -24.81
C VAL A 124 -3.99 12.46 -25.84
N ALA A 125 -3.79 13.10 -26.99
CA ALA A 125 -3.04 12.52 -28.11
C ALA A 125 -1.53 12.41 -27.82
N LYS A 126 -0.87 11.48 -28.51
CA LYS A 126 0.57 11.21 -28.33
C LYS A 126 1.46 12.42 -28.67
N ASP A 127 1.05 13.24 -29.63
CA ASP A 127 1.73 14.44 -30.12
C ASP A 127 1.36 15.71 -29.35
N ASP A 128 0.45 15.63 -28.36
CA ASP A 128 0.16 16.75 -27.47
C ASP A 128 1.40 17.08 -26.62
N GLY A 129 2.00 18.25 -26.87
CA GLY A 129 3.17 18.74 -26.14
C GLY A 129 2.95 18.93 -24.64
N SER A 130 1.69 19.02 -24.20
CA SER A 130 1.28 19.15 -22.80
C SER A 130 0.89 17.82 -22.14
N ARG A 131 0.96 16.68 -22.85
CA ARG A 131 0.47 15.37 -22.36
C ARG A 131 1.01 14.96 -20.99
N HIS A 132 2.28 15.25 -20.69
CA HIS A 132 2.90 14.91 -19.42
C HIS A 132 2.37 15.80 -18.28
N SER A 133 2.20 17.09 -18.54
CA SER A 133 1.60 18.04 -17.60
C SER A 133 0.15 17.67 -17.32
N LYS A 134 -0.63 17.33 -18.36
CA LYS A 134 -2.02 16.86 -18.22
C LYS A 134 -2.10 15.58 -17.41
N TRP A 135 -1.21 14.60 -17.68
CA TRP A 135 -1.14 13.36 -16.90
C TRP A 135 -0.82 13.62 -15.43
N LEU A 136 0.14 14.50 -15.13
CA LEU A 136 0.45 14.89 -13.75
C LEU A 136 -0.75 15.55 -13.06
N ARG A 137 -1.43 16.49 -13.73
CA ARG A 137 -2.63 17.18 -13.18
C ARG A 137 -3.80 16.23 -12.98
N PHE A 138 -3.90 15.22 -13.82
CA PHE A 138 -4.85 14.11 -13.66
C PHE A 138 -4.49 13.25 -12.43
N MET A 139 -3.25 12.78 -12.31
CA MET A 139 -2.86 11.85 -11.26
C MET A 139 -2.74 12.49 -9.88
N THR A 140 -2.27 13.73 -9.78
CA THR A 140 -1.97 14.42 -8.51
C THR A 140 -3.13 14.42 -7.51
N PRO A 141 -4.34 14.92 -7.82
CA PRO A 141 -5.45 14.91 -6.87
C PRO A 141 -5.95 13.49 -6.55
N ARG A 142 -5.78 12.54 -7.48
CA ARG A 142 -6.19 11.13 -7.30
C ARG A 142 -5.25 10.43 -6.33
N LEU A 143 -3.93 10.58 -6.49
CA LEU A 143 -2.92 10.02 -5.58
C LEU A 143 -3.07 10.60 -4.16
N TRP A 144 -3.34 11.89 -4.06
CA TRP A 144 -3.64 12.52 -2.77
C TRP A 144 -4.86 11.86 -2.11
N MET A 145 -5.96 11.69 -2.83
CA MET A 145 -7.14 11.02 -2.28
C MET A 145 -6.86 9.56 -1.89
N MET A 146 -6.11 8.82 -2.71
CA MET A 146 -5.69 7.45 -2.38
C MET A 146 -4.90 7.41 -1.06
N ARG A 147 -3.98 8.35 -0.84
CA ARG A 147 -3.26 8.51 0.44
C ARG A 147 -4.20 8.77 1.61
N GLU A 148 -5.20 9.63 1.44
CA GLU A 148 -6.20 9.93 2.48
C GLU A 148 -7.10 8.73 2.79
N MET A 149 -7.38 7.87 1.80
CA MET A 149 -8.15 6.64 2.00
C MET A 149 -7.38 5.56 2.77
N LEU A 150 -6.04 5.54 2.68
CA LEU A 150 -5.21 4.57 3.38
C LEU A 150 -5.23 4.74 4.90
N LYS A 151 -5.30 3.61 5.61
CA LYS A 151 -4.92 3.48 7.03
C LYS A 151 -3.49 3.96 7.24
N PRO A 152 -3.09 4.36 8.46
CA PRO A 152 -1.72 4.76 8.74
C PRO A 152 -0.67 3.75 8.28
N GLY A 153 -0.85 2.45 8.54
CA GLY A 153 0.03 1.38 8.03
C GLY A 153 -0.37 0.80 6.67
N GLY A 154 -1.23 1.50 5.92
CA GLY A 154 -1.69 1.06 4.60
C GLY A 154 -0.63 1.25 3.52
N VAL A 155 -0.76 0.48 2.43
CA VAL A 155 0.21 0.46 1.33
C VAL A 155 -0.47 0.82 0.02
N ILE A 156 0.22 1.53 -0.86
CA ILE A 156 -0.18 1.77 -2.24
C ILE A 156 0.79 1.08 -3.19
N ALA A 157 0.26 0.37 -4.19
CA ALA A 157 1.00 -0.31 -5.24
C ALA A 157 0.43 0.11 -6.60
N ILE A 158 1.24 0.79 -7.42
CA ILE A 158 0.82 1.37 -8.70
C ILE A 158 1.59 0.73 -9.85
N CYS A 159 0.88 0.09 -10.77
CA CYS A 159 1.47 -0.39 -12.03
C CYS A 159 1.76 0.79 -12.96
N ILE A 160 2.95 0.80 -13.57
CA ILE A 160 3.35 1.84 -14.53
C ILE A 160 4.38 1.30 -15.53
N ASP A 161 4.49 1.93 -16.70
CA ASP A 161 5.60 1.70 -17.61
C ASP A 161 6.71 2.75 -17.49
N HIS A 162 7.77 2.59 -18.28
CA HIS A 162 8.93 3.49 -18.28
C HIS A 162 8.62 4.95 -18.70
N ARG A 163 7.48 5.24 -19.34
CA ARG A 163 7.17 6.59 -19.88
C ARG A 163 6.90 7.58 -18.76
N GLU A 164 6.11 7.15 -17.79
CA GLU A 164 5.70 7.96 -16.64
C GLU A 164 6.38 7.54 -15.34
N LEU A 165 7.16 6.45 -15.32
CA LEU A 165 7.88 5.93 -14.15
C LEU A 165 8.53 7.02 -13.29
N TYR A 166 9.37 7.86 -13.88
CA TYR A 166 10.10 8.89 -13.14
C TYR A 166 9.20 10.03 -12.66
N ARG A 167 8.20 10.41 -13.46
CA ARG A 167 7.25 11.48 -13.12
C ARG A 167 6.33 11.03 -11.98
N LEU A 168 5.84 9.80 -12.07
CA LEU A 168 5.12 9.15 -10.98
C LEU A 168 6.01 9.03 -9.74
N GLY A 169 7.25 8.57 -9.88
CA GLY A 169 8.19 8.44 -8.76
C GLY A 169 8.37 9.75 -7.99
N MET A 170 8.67 10.85 -8.69
CA MET A 170 8.80 12.17 -8.07
C MET A 170 7.50 12.65 -7.43
N LEU A 171 6.35 12.40 -8.06
CA LEU A 171 5.05 12.76 -7.51
C LEU A 171 4.70 11.92 -6.27
N MET A 172 5.09 10.65 -6.24
CA MET A 172 4.94 9.77 -5.08
C MET A 172 5.85 10.20 -3.94
N ASP A 173 7.09 10.62 -4.22
CA ASP A 173 7.98 11.18 -3.19
C ASP A 173 7.43 12.47 -2.60
N GLU A 174 6.84 13.34 -3.41
CA GLU A 174 6.22 14.58 -2.93
C GLU A 174 5.00 14.29 -2.02
N ILE A 175 4.19 13.27 -2.34
CA ILE A 175 2.93 12.97 -1.64
C ILE A 175 3.11 12.02 -0.44
N PHE A 176 3.97 11.01 -0.58
CA PHE A 176 4.18 9.95 0.41
C PHE A 176 5.50 10.10 1.18
N HIS A 177 6.38 11.01 0.77
CA HIS A 177 7.76 11.14 1.23
C HIS A 177 8.63 9.94 0.83
N GLU A 178 9.89 10.22 0.44
CA GLU A 178 10.79 9.21 -0.12
C GLU A 178 11.10 8.09 0.88
N GLU A 179 11.21 8.40 2.17
CA GLU A 179 11.46 7.44 3.24
C GLU A 179 10.36 6.36 3.36
N ASN A 180 9.15 6.65 2.88
CA ASN A 180 8.05 5.70 2.90
C ASN A 180 8.00 4.80 1.65
N ARG A 181 8.98 4.91 0.75
CA ARG A 181 9.11 4.02 -0.41
C ARG A 181 9.53 2.63 0.04
N ILE A 182 8.63 1.66 -0.12
CA ILE A 182 8.92 0.24 0.17
C ILE A 182 9.83 -0.34 -0.92
N GLY A 183 9.59 0.00 -2.19
CA GLY A 183 10.43 -0.43 -3.29
C GLY A 183 9.80 -0.27 -4.67
N ILE A 184 10.61 -0.55 -5.68
CA ILE A 184 10.19 -0.61 -7.08
C ILE A 184 10.34 -2.06 -7.53
N ILE A 185 9.24 -2.62 -8.00
CA ILE A 185 9.14 -4.00 -8.46
C ILE A 185 9.25 -4.02 -9.98
N ASN A 186 10.13 -4.87 -10.52
CA ASN A 186 10.28 -5.07 -11.97
C ASN A 186 9.44 -6.27 -12.43
N TRP A 187 8.34 -6.03 -13.14
CA TRP A 187 7.47 -7.08 -13.67
C TRP A 187 7.76 -7.39 -15.15
N GLN A 188 8.01 -8.67 -15.49
CA GLN A 188 8.21 -9.09 -16.89
C GLN A 188 6.87 -9.25 -17.61
N LYS A 189 6.59 -8.40 -18.60
CA LYS A 189 5.32 -8.46 -19.33
C LYS A 189 5.34 -9.42 -20.52
N SER A 190 6.51 -9.71 -21.08
CA SER A 190 6.68 -10.48 -22.31
C SER A 190 7.66 -11.63 -22.18
N TYR A 191 7.25 -12.80 -22.70
CA TYR A 191 7.96 -14.08 -22.62
C TYR A 191 9.28 -14.13 -23.41
N SER A 192 9.29 -13.60 -24.64
CA SER A 192 10.49 -13.61 -25.49
C SER A 192 10.95 -12.19 -25.82
N PRO A 193 12.27 -11.92 -25.80
CA PRO A 193 12.81 -10.71 -26.41
C PRO A 193 12.32 -10.62 -27.85
N LYS A 194 11.73 -9.48 -28.24
CA LYS A 194 11.42 -9.26 -29.65
C LYS A 194 12.74 -9.02 -30.38
N ASN A 195 13.21 -10.02 -31.14
CA ASN A 195 14.42 -9.92 -31.98
C ASN A 195 14.27 -8.93 -33.16
N ASN A 196 13.11 -8.29 -33.32
CA ASN A 196 12.91 -7.17 -34.24
C ASN A 196 13.42 -5.84 -33.64
N VAL A 197 14.69 -5.82 -33.24
CA VAL A 197 15.43 -4.58 -33.03
C VAL A 197 15.77 -4.02 -34.41
N GLY A 198 14.76 -3.49 -35.10
CA GLY A 198 14.99 -2.70 -36.32
C GLY A 198 15.82 -1.46 -36.00
N LYS A 199 16.27 -0.73 -37.04
CA LYS A 199 17.18 0.45 -37.02
C LYS A 199 16.83 1.62 -36.05
N LYS A 200 15.81 1.50 -35.17
CA LYS A 200 15.29 2.55 -34.27
C LYS A 200 15.05 2.13 -32.81
N SER A 201 15.32 0.89 -32.39
CA SER A 201 15.32 0.55 -30.95
C SER A 201 16.71 0.09 -30.52
N HIS A 202 17.18 0.56 -29.37
CA HIS A 202 18.50 0.18 -28.83
C HIS A 202 18.42 -1.03 -27.89
N VAL A 203 17.30 -1.18 -27.17
CA VAL A 203 17.04 -2.26 -26.21
C VAL A 203 15.57 -2.68 -26.31
N SER A 204 15.28 -3.98 -26.23
CA SER A 204 13.90 -4.50 -26.22
C SER A 204 13.29 -4.31 -24.82
N THR A 205 12.23 -3.51 -24.70
CA THR A 205 11.55 -3.32 -23.41
C THR A 205 10.59 -4.48 -23.12
N SER A 206 10.99 -5.38 -22.21
CA SER A 206 10.19 -6.53 -21.77
C SER A 206 9.53 -6.34 -20.40
N THR A 207 9.83 -5.23 -19.71
CA THR A 207 9.44 -4.98 -18.32
C THR A 207 8.48 -3.80 -18.17
N GLU A 208 7.63 -3.91 -17.15
CA GLU A 208 6.85 -2.83 -16.54
C GLU A 208 7.19 -2.79 -15.03
N TYR A 209 6.71 -1.78 -14.33
CA TYR A 209 7.09 -1.49 -12.96
C TYR A 209 5.87 -1.48 -12.04
N VAL A 210 6.07 -1.81 -10.77
CA VAL A 210 5.10 -1.54 -9.69
C VAL A 210 5.80 -0.70 -8.62
N LEU A 211 5.31 0.53 -8.44
CA LEU A 211 5.81 1.45 -7.41
C LEU A 211 5.05 1.18 -6.12
N VAL A 212 5.77 0.90 -5.04
CA VAL A 212 5.18 0.54 -3.75
C VAL A 212 5.61 1.53 -2.67
N TYR A 213 4.63 2.18 -2.05
CA TYR A 213 4.82 3.11 -0.93
C TYR A 213 3.93 2.72 0.24
N ALA A 214 4.41 2.92 1.46
CA ALA A 214 3.57 2.94 2.65
C ALA A 214 3.01 4.35 2.86
N LYS A 215 1.87 4.47 3.56
CA LYS A 215 1.48 5.77 4.14
C LYS A 215 2.38 6.17 5.31
N ASP A 216 2.81 5.19 6.09
CA ASP A 216 3.80 5.28 7.16
C ASP A 216 4.54 3.93 7.21
N ILE A 217 5.82 3.94 6.83
CA ILE A 217 6.62 2.72 6.67
C ILE A 217 6.88 2.00 8.00
N ASP A 218 6.95 2.74 9.11
CA ASP A 218 7.15 2.17 10.45
C ASP A 218 5.93 1.39 10.93
N ARG A 219 4.75 1.70 10.37
CA ARG A 219 3.48 1.05 10.69
C ARG A 219 3.06 0.01 9.66
N ALA A 220 3.65 0.04 8.47
CA ALA A 220 3.38 -0.92 7.40
C ALA A 220 3.87 -2.33 7.78
N LYS A 221 3.13 -3.35 7.33
CA LYS A 221 3.50 -4.75 7.55
C LYS A 221 3.54 -5.50 6.22
N THR A 222 4.67 -6.17 5.98
CA THR A 222 4.89 -7.03 4.82
C THR A 222 4.75 -8.49 5.24
N THR A 223 3.79 -9.20 4.66
CA THR A 223 3.56 -10.62 4.96
C THR A 223 4.59 -11.49 4.23
N LEU A 224 5.01 -12.58 4.87
CA LEU A 224 5.86 -13.59 4.23
C LEU A 224 5.04 -14.40 3.22
N MET A 225 5.62 -14.67 2.05
CA MET A 225 5.00 -15.56 1.05
C MET A 225 5.23 -17.02 1.41
N GLU A 226 4.43 -17.93 0.87
CA GLU A 226 4.69 -19.37 1.03
C GLU A 226 6.00 -19.80 0.35
N ARG A 227 6.63 -20.84 0.89
CA ARG A 227 7.85 -21.43 0.29
C ARG A 227 7.43 -22.32 -0.88
N SER A 228 8.13 -22.24 -2.01
CA SER A 228 7.91 -23.12 -3.15
C SER A 228 8.40 -24.56 -2.86
N GLU A 229 7.89 -25.53 -3.62
CA GLU A 229 8.39 -26.92 -3.58
C GLU A 229 9.89 -26.99 -3.96
N SER A 230 10.34 -26.17 -4.91
CA SER A 230 11.76 -26.05 -5.30
C SER A 230 12.66 -25.53 -4.16
N MET A 231 12.14 -24.68 -3.28
CA MET A 231 12.89 -24.23 -2.08
C MET A 231 12.95 -25.32 -1.01
N ASN A 232 11.98 -26.24 -0.99
CA ASN A 232 11.94 -27.35 -0.05
C ASN A 232 12.77 -28.54 -0.53
N SER A 233 12.97 -28.72 -1.85
CA SER A 233 13.79 -29.80 -2.41
C SER A 233 15.28 -29.74 -2.01
N ARG A 234 15.76 -28.57 -1.55
CA ARG A 234 17.12 -28.38 -1.00
C ARG A 234 17.31 -29.00 0.39
N TYR A 235 16.23 -29.42 1.04
CA TYR A 235 16.27 -30.07 2.35
C TYR A 235 16.22 -31.58 2.15
N GLY A 236 17.17 -32.27 2.75
CA GLY A 236 17.31 -33.73 2.65
C GLY A 236 17.67 -34.35 3.99
N SER A 237 17.87 -35.66 3.98
CA SER A 237 18.36 -36.41 5.13
C SER A 237 19.46 -37.38 4.69
N PRO A 238 20.66 -36.88 4.33
CA PRO A 238 21.75 -37.71 3.83
C PRO A 238 22.30 -38.67 4.89
N ASP A 239 21.96 -38.45 6.16
CA ASP A 239 22.41 -39.22 7.31
C ASP A 239 21.30 -40.03 7.98
N GLY A 240 20.06 -40.00 7.47
CA GLY A 240 18.92 -40.70 8.05
C GLY A 240 18.32 -40.02 9.29
N ASP A 241 18.59 -38.74 9.50
CA ASP A 241 17.84 -37.88 10.44
C ASP A 241 16.34 -37.88 10.07
N PRO A 242 15.41 -38.09 11.02
CA PRO A 242 13.98 -38.05 10.74
C PRO A 242 13.48 -36.68 10.26
N GLU A 243 14.20 -35.60 10.56
CA GLU A 243 13.86 -34.25 10.16
C GLU A 243 14.72 -33.79 8.96
N LEU A 244 14.09 -33.22 7.93
CA LEU A 244 14.81 -32.73 6.75
C LEU A 244 15.63 -31.48 7.08
N TRP A 245 16.88 -31.43 6.62
CA TRP A 245 17.81 -30.34 6.90
C TRP A 245 18.67 -29.96 5.69
N THR A 246 19.31 -28.79 5.76
CA THR A 246 20.27 -28.31 4.77
C THR A 246 21.56 -27.80 5.44
N PRO A 247 22.73 -27.77 4.76
CA PRO A 247 23.98 -27.31 5.35
C PRO A 247 23.98 -25.80 5.70
N GLY A 248 24.03 -25.47 6.98
CA GLY A 248 24.23 -24.11 7.49
C GLY A 248 25.71 -23.75 7.69
N ASP A 249 26.06 -22.50 7.41
CA ASP A 249 27.39 -21.95 7.71
C ASP A 249 27.52 -21.66 9.22
N LEU A 250 28.67 -22.03 9.79
CA LEU A 250 29.04 -21.75 11.19
C LEU A 250 30.01 -20.57 11.30
N THR A 251 30.24 -19.84 10.22
CA THR A 251 31.08 -18.65 10.18
C THR A 251 30.25 -17.41 9.84
N GLY A 252 30.71 -16.24 10.31
CA GLY A 252 30.07 -14.95 10.08
C GLY A 252 31.09 -13.87 9.74
N ARG A 253 30.63 -12.71 9.22
CA ARG A 253 31.47 -11.51 9.09
C ARG A 253 31.71 -10.89 10.47
N GLY A 254 32.82 -10.16 10.64
CA GLY A 254 33.12 -9.45 11.90
C GLY A 254 34.39 -9.93 12.61
N ALA A 255 35.36 -10.48 11.88
CA ALA A 255 36.64 -10.92 12.45
C ALA A 255 37.45 -9.79 13.12
N ASP A 256 37.26 -8.55 12.66
CA ASP A 256 37.86 -7.32 13.17
C ASP A 256 37.33 -6.94 14.57
N THR A 257 36.04 -7.18 14.82
CA THR A 257 35.36 -6.87 16.08
C THR A 257 35.33 -8.05 17.04
N HIS A 258 35.39 -9.28 16.54
CA HIS A 258 35.25 -10.52 17.30
C HIS A 258 36.52 -11.38 17.24
N TRP A 259 37.68 -10.77 17.50
CA TRP A 259 38.99 -11.44 17.45
C TRP A 259 39.06 -12.74 18.29
N GLY A 260 38.36 -12.79 19.43
CA GLY A 260 38.28 -13.99 20.28
C GLY A 260 37.55 -15.19 19.67
N GLN A 261 36.83 -15.00 18.56
CA GLN A 261 36.14 -16.04 17.79
C GLN A 261 36.90 -16.42 16.50
N VAL A 262 38.11 -15.88 16.30
CA VAL A 262 39.00 -16.24 15.20
C VAL A 262 40.03 -17.25 15.74
N TYR A 263 39.78 -18.54 15.52
CA TYR A 263 40.67 -19.62 15.95
C TYR A 263 40.51 -20.86 15.07
N ALA A 264 41.52 -21.74 15.06
CA ALA A 264 41.47 -23.00 14.34
C ALA A 264 40.77 -24.11 15.14
N VAL A 265 40.13 -25.04 14.44
CA VAL A 265 39.53 -26.26 15.01
C VAL A 265 40.15 -27.48 14.33
N GLN A 266 40.61 -28.44 15.12
CA GLN A 266 41.18 -29.69 14.61
C GLN A 266 40.09 -30.67 14.18
N SER A 267 40.24 -31.29 13.00
CA SER A 267 39.38 -32.38 12.56
C SER A 267 39.69 -33.69 13.27
N PRO A 268 38.69 -34.41 13.83
CA PRO A 268 38.91 -35.74 14.39
C PRO A 268 39.13 -36.81 13.32
N PHE A 269 38.83 -36.53 12.05
CA PHE A 269 38.98 -37.48 10.94
C PHE A 269 40.36 -37.38 10.26
N THR A 270 40.79 -36.16 9.96
CA THR A 270 42.03 -35.88 9.22
C THR A 270 43.16 -35.42 10.13
N GLY A 271 42.85 -34.85 11.29
CA GLY A 271 43.83 -34.20 12.17
C GLY A 271 44.20 -32.78 11.75
N GLU A 272 43.68 -32.29 10.62
CA GLU A 272 43.98 -30.96 10.08
C GLU A 272 43.33 -29.85 10.90
N LEU A 273 44.02 -28.72 11.01
CA LEU A 273 43.51 -27.50 11.65
C LEU A 273 42.79 -26.64 10.61
N MET A 274 41.50 -26.38 10.83
CA MET A 274 40.69 -25.55 9.97
C MET A 274 40.34 -24.23 10.65
N SER A 275 40.56 -23.13 9.94
CA SER A 275 40.18 -21.79 10.40
C SER A 275 39.07 -21.21 9.51
N PRO A 276 38.26 -20.27 10.04
CA PRO A 276 37.43 -19.40 9.20
C PRO A 276 38.27 -18.71 8.12
N SER A 277 37.67 -18.43 6.95
CA SER A 277 38.36 -17.67 5.90
C SER A 277 38.63 -16.23 6.32
N GLU A 278 39.54 -15.56 5.62
CA GLU A 278 39.93 -14.18 5.93
C GLU A 278 38.71 -13.24 6.02
N GLY A 279 38.69 -12.40 7.06
CA GLY A 279 37.57 -11.50 7.37
C GLY A 279 36.35 -12.16 8.06
N ARG A 280 36.39 -13.48 8.31
CA ARG A 280 35.32 -14.21 9.02
C ARG A 280 35.78 -14.75 10.37
N CYS A 281 34.82 -14.94 11.27
CA CYS A 281 35.01 -15.60 12.57
C CYS A 281 33.96 -16.70 12.76
N TRP A 282 34.13 -17.58 13.76
CA TRP A 282 33.07 -18.52 14.13
C TRP A 282 31.83 -17.75 14.59
N ALA A 283 30.65 -18.09 14.08
CA ALA A 283 29.39 -17.42 14.41
C ALA A 283 28.84 -17.80 15.80
N LEU A 284 29.35 -18.89 16.38
CA LEU A 284 28.97 -19.37 17.71
C LEU A 284 30.05 -19.03 18.73
N GLU A 285 29.62 -18.81 19.97
CA GLU A 285 30.53 -18.74 21.10
C GLU A 285 31.36 -20.04 21.22
N ARG A 286 32.61 -19.88 21.63
CA ARG A 286 33.59 -20.98 21.70
C ARG A 286 33.09 -22.19 22.49
N SER A 287 32.43 -21.97 23.63
CA SER A 287 31.88 -23.04 24.47
C SER A 287 30.79 -23.84 23.74
N LYS A 288 29.91 -23.16 22.99
CA LYS A 288 28.86 -23.79 22.18
C LYS A 288 29.45 -24.57 21.02
N LEU A 289 30.43 -24.00 20.31
CA LEU A 289 31.12 -24.72 19.22
C LEU A 289 31.84 -25.96 19.74
N LYS A 290 32.56 -25.84 20.88
CA LYS A 290 33.22 -26.95 21.55
C LYS A 290 32.23 -28.06 21.90
N ALA A 291 31.08 -27.73 22.48
CA ALA A 291 30.04 -28.71 22.81
C ALA A 291 29.54 -29.48 21.57
N LEU A 292 29.37 -28.81 20.42
CA LEU A 292 28.98 -29.47 19.17
C LEU A 292 30.08 -30.40 18.63
N LEU A 293 31.35 -30.01 18.75
CA LEU A 293 32.47 -30.83 18.33
C LEU A 293 32.60 -32.09 19.21
N GLU A 294 32.39 -31.96 20.52
CA GLU A 294 32.53 -33.06 21.48
C GLU A 294 31.42 -34.12 21.34
N GLN A 295 30.29 -33.80 20.70
CA GLN A 295 29.26 -34.78 20.33
C GLN A 295 29.76 -35.86 19.36
N TRP A 296 30.92 -35.65 18.72
CA TRP A 296 31.59 -36.65 17.88
C TRP A 296 32.46 -37.65 18.66
N GLY A 297 32.36 -37.65 20.01
CA GLY A 297 32.99 -38.65 20.87
C GLY A 297 34.47 -38.40 21.17
N CYS A 298 34.93 -37.17 21.05
CA CYS A 298 36.28 -36.74 21.41
C CYS A 298 36.24 -35.48 22.27
N GLU A 299 37.21 -35.28 23.16
CA GLU A 299 37.34 -34.07 23.98
C GLU A 299 38.26 -33.07 23.30
N TYR A 300 38.02 -31.76 23.49
CA TYR A 300 38.88 -30.69 22.98
C TYR A 300 39.51 -29.88 24.13
N ARG A 301 40.75 -29.43 23.91
CA ARG A 301 41.46 -28.47 24.77
C ARG A 301 41.83 -27.22 23.97
N ASN A 302 42.06 -26.13 24.70
CA ASN A 302 42.60 -24.92 24.12
C ASN A 302 44.12 -25.06 23.97
N GLU A 303 44.65 -24.75 22.79
CA GLU A 303 46.08 -24.83 22.52
C GLU A 303 46.50 -23.62 21.68
N ASP A 304 47.41 -22.80 22.20
CA ASP A 304 47.96 -21.67 21.45
C ASP A 304 48.84 -22.20 20.31
N GLN A 305 48.59 -21.72 19.09
CA GLN A 305 49.35 -22.09 17.89
C GLN A 305 50.45 -21.07 17.57
N HIS A 306 50.58 -20.01 18.37
CA HIS A 306 51.53 -18.93 18.17
C HIS A 306 51.39 -18.23 16.81
N ASP A 307 50.18 -18.20 16.26
CA ASP A 307 49.81 -17.59 14.99
C ASP A 307 49.15 -16.20 15.15
N GLY A 308 49.16 -15.67 16.37
CA GLY A 308 48.56 -14.39 16.73
C GLY A 308 47.02 -14.42 16.83
N ARG A 309 46.40 -15.59 16.71
CA ARG A 309 44.94 -15.77 16.82
C ARG A 309 44.55 -16.25 18.22
N ALA A 310 43.25 -16.33 18.49
CA ALA A 310 42.80 -16.98 19.71
C ALA A 310 43.20 -18.47 19.71
N PRO A 311 43.46 -19.09 20.88
CA PRO A 311 43.93 -20.48 20.95
C PRO A 311 43.09 -21.42 20.11
N ALA A 312 43.67 -22.40 19.43
CA ALA A 312 42.92 -23.40 18.68
C ALA A 312 42.15 -24.36 19.60
N LEU A 313 41.10 -25.00 19.08
CA LEU A 313 40.49 -26.18 19.70
C LEU A 313 41.14 -27.42 19.10
N VAL A 314 41.96 -28.09 19.91
CA VAL A 314 42.76 -29.27 19.54
C VAL A 314 42.28 -30.48 20.34
N ILE A 315 42.34 -31.67 19.74
CA ILE A 315 41.86 -32.91 20.37
C ILE A 315 42.71 -33.23 21.60
N LYS A 316 42.02 -33.50 22.71
CA LYS A 316 42.62 -33.94 23.97
C LYS A 316 42.80 -35.46 23.93
N GLY A 317 44.00 -35.91 23.59
CA GLY A 317 44.38 -37.34 23.58
C GLY A 317 44.86 -37.83 22.22
N SER A 318 44.64 -39.11 21.93
CA SER A 318 45.10 -39.73 20.68
C SER A 318 44.17 -39.41 19.51
N LEU A 319 44.72 -38.86 18.42
CA LEU A 319 44.00 -38.64 17.16
C LEU A 319 43.40 -39.94 16.61
N SER A 320 44.11 -41.07 16.78
CA SER A 320 43.61 -42.39 16.35
C SER A 320 42.33 -42.80 17.11
N ALA A 321 42.28 -42.53 18.43
CA ALA A 321 41.10 -42.80 19.23
C ALA A 321 39.93 -41.87 18.86
N ALA A 322 40.21 -40.57 18.66
CA ALA A 322 39.21 -39.60 18.22
C ALA A 322 38.62 -39.94 16.85
N LYS A 323 39.47 -40.34 15.90
CA LYS A 323 39.06 -40.81 14.57
C LYS A 323 38.12 -42.00 14.65
N LYS A 324 38.46 -43.01 15.45
CA LYS A 324 37.61 -44.21 15.63
C LYS A 324 36.26 -43.86 16.26
N ALA A 325 36.23 -42.93 17.21
CA ALA A 325 34.98 -42.44 17.80
C ALA A 325 34.11 -41.68 16.78
N ALA A 326 34.71 -40.76 16.03
CA ALA A 326 34.01 -39.98 15.02
C ALA A 326 33.48 -40.84 13.86
N GLU A 327 34.24 -41.85 13.41
CA GLU A 327 33.80 -42.83 12.40
C GLU A 327 32.63 -43.68 12.89
N LYS A 328 32.53 -43.97 14.19
CA LYS A 328 31.39 -44.68 14.78
C LYS A 328 30.12 -43.83 14.70
N VAL A 329 30.22 -42.54 15.04
CA VAL A 329 29.10 -41.59 14.92
C VAL A 329 28.70 -41.41 13.46
N LEU A 330 29.66 -41.30 12.55
CA LEU A 330 29.40 -41.17 11.12
C LEU A 330 28.60 -42.36 10.57
N LYS A 331 28.97 -43.59 10.94
CA LYS A 331 28.33 -44.84 10.49
C LYS A 331 26.97 -45.09 11.15
N ALA A 332 26.75 -44.58 12.36
CA ALA A 332 25.48 -44.74 13.07
C ALA A 332 24.32 -43.99 12.39
N GLY A 333 24.63 -43.01 11.54
CA GLY A 333 23.62 -42.10 10.98
C GLY A 333 23.11 -41.11 12.03
N ASN A 334 22.06 -40.36 11.68
CA ASN A 334 21.43 -39.32 12.49
C ASN A 334 22.48 -38.46 13.23
N TRP A 335 23.31 -37.78 12.46
CA TRP A 335 24.47 -37.06 12.97
C TRP A 335 24.05 -35.93 13.93
N PRO A 336 24.95 -35.49 14.83
CA PRO A 336 24.65 -34.36 15.69
C PRO A 336 24.41 -33.06 14.90
N ARG A 337 23.86 -32.04 15.57
CA ARG A 337 23.52 -30.75 14.95
C ARG A 337 24.72 -30.07 14.29
N GLY A 338 25.90 -30.20 14.88
CA GLY A 338 27.16 -29.86 14.22
C GLY A 338 27.75 -31.10 13.56
N TYR A 339 28.10 -31.02 12.28
CA TYR A 339 28.59 -32.17 11.52
C TYR A 339 29.74 -31.83 10.58
N TRP A 340 30.52 -32.86 10.24
CA TRP A 340 31.63 -32.76 9.31
C TRP A 340 31.17 -33.11 7.91
N ARG A 341 31.40 -32.21 6.95
CA ARG A 341 31.09 -32.45 5.55
C ARG A 341 31.96 -33.53 4.91
N ASP A 342 31.53 -34.00 3.74
CA ASP A 342 32.35 -34.83 2.83
C ASP A 342 32.93 -36.06 3.55
N GLN A 343 32.08 -36.73 4.35
CA GLN A 343 32.42 -37.91 5.17
C GLN A 343 33.61 -37.69 6.11
N GLY A 344 33.72 -36.48 6.69
CA GLY A 344 34.78 -36.12 7.63
C GLY A 344 35.94 -35.34 7.04
N LYS A 345 35.98 -35.16 5.71
CA LYS A 345 37.07 -34.44 5.01
C LYS A 345 36.75 -32.96 4.74
N GLY A 346 35.50 -32.55 4.88
CA GLY A 346 35.06 -31.19 4.65
C GLY A 346 34.97 -30.37 5.93
N HIS A 347 34.62 -29.08 5.78
CA HIS A 347 34.45 -28.17 6.91
C HIS A 347 33.32 -28.59 7.86
N PHE A 348 33.47 -28.20 9.13
CA PHE A 348 32.44 -28.36 10.15
C PHE A 348 31.31 -27.35 9.90
N ARG A 349 30.07 -27.85 9.84
CA ARG A 349 28.85 -27.08 9.55
C ARG A 349 27.74 -27.42 10.53
N ALA A 350 26.66 -26.65 10.52
CA ALA A 350 25.47 -26.95 11.30
C ALA A 350 24.32 -27.43 10.40
N LYS A 351 23.47 -28.30 10.93
CA LYS A 351 22.18 -28.62 10.32
C LYS A 351 21.22 -27.45 10.53
N VAL A 352 20.56 -27.03 9.45
CA VAL A 352 19.42 -26.11 9.50
C VAL A 352 18.17 -26.89 9.15
N TYR A 353 17.32 -27.13 10.14
CA TYR A 353 16.13 -27.96 10.00
C TYR A 353 14.99 -27.18 9.34
N LEU A 354 14.25 -27.83 8.43
CA LEU A 354 13.13 -27.21 7.72
C LEU A 354 12.03 -26.71 8.67
N ASN A 355 11.80 -27.43 9.77
CA ASN A 355 10.79 -27.11 10.78
C ASN A 355 11.16 -25.89 11.66
N GLU A 356 12.45 -25.56 11.76
CA GLU A 356 12.98 -24.43 12.54
C GLU A 356 13.08 -23.13 11.72
N VAL A 357 13.02 -23.22 10.39
CA VAL A 357 13.04 -22.05 9.51
C VAL A 357 11.69 -21.35 9.57
N LYS A 358 11.69 -20.02 9.77
CA LYS A 358 10.46 -19.21 9.72
C LYS A 358 9.68 -19.56 8.46
N LYS A 359 8.40 -19.93 8.63
CA LYS A 359 7.52 -20.27 7.52
C LYS A 359 7.39 -19.06 6.60
N GLY A 360 7.85 -19.23 5.37
CA GLY A 360 7.70 -18.28 4.28
C GLY A 360 8.97 -17.56 3.85
N VAL A 361 8.85 -16.71 2.84
CA VAL A 361 9.94 -16.00 2.16
C VAL A 361 9.69 -14.50 2.23
N VAL A 362 10.74 -13.72 2.52
CA VAL A 362 10.68 -12.25 2.49
C VAL A 362 10.55 -11.81 1.03
N PRO A 363 9.58 -10.93 0.72
CA PRO A 363 9.50 -10.36 -0.60
C PRO A 363 10.71 -9.51 -1.01
N MET A 364 11.15 -9.65 -2.26
CA MET A 364 12.28 -8.92 -2.83
C MET A 364 11.78 -8.08 -4.01
N THR A 365 12.42 -6.93 -4.24
CA THR A 365 12.17 -6.06 -5.41
C THR A 365 12.57 -6.72 -6.73
N TYR A 366 13.36 -7.79 -6.64
CA TYR A 366 13.84 -8.64 -7.72
C TYR A 366 13.48 -10.10 -7.43
N TRP A 367 12.73 -10.75 -8.32
CA TRP A 367 12.25 -12.13 -8.16
C TRP A 367 12.43 -12.94 -9.46
N ALA A 368 13.68 -13.26 -9.77
CA ALA A 368 13.99 -14.42 -10.60
C ALA A 368 13.96 -15.66 -9.69
N ASP A 369 13.57 -16.83 -10.21
CA ASP A 369 13.83 -18.08 -9.50
C ASP A 369 15.35 -18.17 -9.27
N GLU A 370 15.79 -18.22 -8.01
CA GLU A 370 17.20 -18.47 -7.69
C GLU A 370 17.50 -19.97 -7.87
N SER A 371 17.07 -20.56 -8.99
CA SER A 371 17.67 -21.79 -9.51
C SER A 371 19.05 -21.41 -10.03
N PHE A 372 20.01 -21.28 -9.11
CA PHE A 372 21.44 -21.34 -9.42
C PHE A 372 21.77 -22.76 -9.90
N ASP A 373 21.34 -23.09 -11.11
CA ASP A 373 21.89 -24.20 -11.89
C ASP A 373 22.53 -23.61 -13.14
N SER A 374 23.86 -23.74 -13.20
CA SER A 374 24.78 -23.38 -14.29
C SER A 374 24.83 -21.92 -14.77
N ILE A 375 26.03 -21.34 -14.64
CA ILE A 375 26.46 -20.12 -15.33
C ILE A 375 26.57 -20.44 -16.81
N ASP A 376 25.50 -20.24 -17.59
CA ASP A 376 25.60 -20.13 -19.06
C ASP A 376 24.45 -19.37 -19.74
N ASP A 377 23.59 -18.67 -18.98
CA ASP A 377 22.65 -17.74 -19.60
C ASP A 377 22.62 -16.40 -18.84
N LEU A 378 23.13 -15.35 -19.48
CA LEU A 378 22.92 -13.97 -19.05
C LEU A 378 21.48 -13.57 -19.39
N GLY A 379 20.55 -14.12 -18.62
CA GLY A 379 19.10 -13.93 -18.76
C GLY A 379 18.61 -12.61 -18.18
N SER A 380 17.60 -12.05 -18.82
CA SER A 380 17.01 -10.73 -18.52
C SER A 380 16.39 -10.62 -17.12
N THR A 381 16.61 -9.47 -16.49
CA THR A 381 16.44 -9.14 -15.08
C THR A 381 15.00 -8.65 -14.78
N SER A 382 14.06 -9.53 -14.42
CA SER A 382 12.68 -9.15 -13.98
C SER A 382 11.86 -10.34 -13.41
N TRP A 383 10.69 -10.08 -12.79
CA TRP A 383 9.80 -11.12 -12.23
C TRP A 383 9.47 -12.20 -13.24
N ASP A 384 9.75 -13.46 -12.89
CA ASP A 384 9.53 -14.57 -13.79
C ASP A 384 8.02 -14.85 -14.03
N HIS A 385 7.68 -15.09 -15.29
CA HIS A 385 6.32 -15.31 -15.78
C HIS A 385 5.64 -16.49 -15.08
N GLU A 386 6.39 -17.52 -14.67
CA GLU A 386 5.85 -18.65 -13.93
C GLU A 386 5.25 -18.22 -12.60
N GLN A 387 5.79 -17.18 -11.95
CA GLN A 387 5.33 -16.72 -10.64
C GLN A 387 4.37 -15.53 -10.68
N SER A 388 4.34 -14.74 -11.76
CA SER A 388 3.51 -13.52 -11.84
C SER A 388 2.53 -13.47 -13.00
N GLY A 389 2.63 -14.39 -13.96
CA GLY A 389 1.94 -14.28 -15.24
C GLY A 389 2.53 -13.16 -16.12
N HIS A 390 2.02 -13.06 -17.35
CA HIS A 390 2.42 -12.11 -18.40
C HIS A 390 1.19 -11.50 -19.10
N SER A 391 1.31 -10.42 -19.87
CA SER A 391 0.12 -9.71 -20.42
C SER A 391 -0.84 -10.60 -21.23
N GLN A 392 -0.33 -11.59 -21.97
CA GLN A 392 -1.19 -12.54 -22.70
C GLN A 392 -1.95 -13.49 -21.77
N SER A 393 -1.40 -13.83 -20.59
CA SER A 393 -2.13 -14.61 -19.59
C SER A 393 -3.34 -13.85 -19.06
N GLY A 394 -3.21 -12.55 -18.76
CA GLY A 394 -4.34 -11.70 -18.36
C GLY A 394 -5.44 -11.62 -19.43
N LEU A 395 -5.07 -11.49 -20.72
CA LEU A 395 -6.03 -11.51 -21.83
C LEU A 395 -6.71 -12.88 -21.98
N LYS A 396 -5.96 -13.97 -21.86
CA LYS A 396 -6.51 -15.34 -21.93
C LYS A 396 -7.47 -15.62 -20.77
N GLU A 397 -7.12 -15.17 -19.57
CA GLU A 397 -7.96 -15.24 -18.37
C GLU A 397 -9.25 -14.45 -18.59
N LEU A 398 -9.17 -13.17 -18.98
CA LEU A 398 -10.34 -12.34 -19.24
C LEU A 398 -11.23 -12.95 -20.34
N GLY A 399 -10.63 -13.37 -21.46
CA GLY A 399 -11.35 -14.01 -22.56
C GLY A 399 -12.05 -15.31 -22.17
N ALA A 400 -11.53 -16.06 -21.19
CA ALA A 400 -12.20 -17.23 -20.64
C ALA A 400 -13.44 -16.85 -19.81
N VAL A 401 -13.35 -15.76 -19.03
CA VAL A 401 -14.46 -15.28 -18.21
C VAL A 401 -15.57 -14.67 -19.06
N VAL A 402 -15.27 -13.65 -19.88
CA VAL A 402 -16.28 -12.82 -20.55
C VAL A 402 -16.42 -13.07 -22.06
N GLY A 403 -15.55 -13.89 -22.68
CA GLY A 403 -15.54 -14.18 -24.12
C GLY A 403 -14.54 -13.32 -24.89
N LYS A 404 -14.12 -13.71 -26.10
CA LYS A 404 -12.99 -13.11 -26.83
C LYS A 404 -13.24 -11.72 -27.43
N ASP A 405 -14.50 -11.32 -27.60
CA ASP A 405 -14.90 -10.07 -28.28
C ASP A 405 -15.08 -8.89 -27.30
N HIS A 406 -14.36 -8.90 -26.18
CA HIS A 406 -14.51 -7.90 -25.10
C HIS A 406 -13.84 -6.54 -25.38
N GLY A 407 -13.06 -6.40 -26.46
CA GLY A 407 -12.48 -5.12 -26.89
C GLY A 407 -11.41 -4.50 -25.96
N PHE A 408 -10.93 -5.23 -24.95
CA PHE A 408 -9.96 -4.76 -23.95
C PHE A 408 -8.58 -5.35 -24.26
N THR A 409 -7.52 -4.54 -24.32
CA THR A 409 -6.21 -4.99 -24.83
C THR A 409 -5.12 -5.09 -23.76
N THR A 410 -5.31 -4.46 -22.60
CA THR A 410 -4.27 -4.29 -21.56
C THR A 410 -4.73 -4.84 -20.22
N VAL A 411 -4.82 -6.16 -20.08
CA VAL A 411 -5.25 -6.81 -18.83
C VAL A 411 -4.04 -7.21 -18.00
N LYS A 412 -4.01 -6.80 -16.72
CA LYS A 412 -3.03 -7.29 -15.76
C LYS A 412 -3.31 -8.75 -15.37
N PRO A 413 -2.28 -9.61 -15.25
CA PRO A 413 -2.47 -11.00 -14.85
C PRO A 413 -3.05 -11.10 -13.44
N LEU A 414 -3.94 -12.07 -13.22
CA LEU A 414 -4.52 -12.32 -11.91
C LEU A 414 -3.45 -12.66 -10.86
N LYS A 415 -2.44 -13.44 -11.26
CA LYS A 415 -1.36 -13.90 -10.39
C LYS A 415 -0.54 -12.75 -9.80
N LEU A 416 -0.21 -11.73 -10.59
CA LEU A 416 0.46 -10.51 -10.13
C LEU A 416 -0.34 -9.83 -9.01
N PHE A 417 -1.63 -9.59 -9.24
CA PHE A 417 -2.49 -8.88 -8.30
C PHE A 417 -2.72 -9.69 -7.02
N LYS A 418 -2.93 -11.00 -7.13
CA LYS A 418 -3.01 -11.90 -5.97
C LYS A 418 -1.75 -11.82 -5.11
N LYS A 419 -0.57 -11.85 -5.72
CA LYS A 419 0.72 -11.78 -5.00
C LYS A 419 0.85 -10.48 -4.20
N ILE A 420 0.55 -9.34 -4.82
CA ILE A 420 0.58 -8.02 -4.15
C ILE A 420 -0.42 -7.97 -2.99
N ILE A 421 -1.67 -8.41 -3.20
CA ILE A 421 -2.73 -8.42 -2.17
C ILE A 421 -2.33 -9.32 -1.00
N GLN A 422 -1.74 -10.48 -1.26
CA GLN A 422 -1.31 -11.41 -0.22
C GLN A 422 -0.21 -10.81 0.68
N ILE A 423 0.67 -9.99 0.10
CA ILE A 423 1.80 -9.41 0.82
C ILE A 423 1.36 -8.25 1.72
N TRP A 424 0.58 -7.32 1.17
CA TRP A 424 0.29 -6.04 1.83
C TRP A 424 -1.16 -5.85 2.30
N CYS A 425 -2.09 -6.74 1.96
CA CYS A 425 -3.46 -6.68 2.49
C CYS A 425 -3.73 -7.80 3.49
N ARG A 426 -4.12 -7.40 4.71
CA ARG A 426 -4.56 -8.31 5.79
C ARG A 426 -5.74 -9.16 5.32
N LYS A 427 -5.95 -10.33 5.94
CA LYS A 427 -7.01 -11.28 5.55
C LYS A 427 -8.44 -10.74 5.72
N ASP A 428 -8.62 -9.69 6.51
CA ASP A 428 -9.87 -8.97 6.77
C ASP A 428 -9.84 -7.53 6.19
N GLY A 429 -8.83 -7.21 5.38
CA GLY A 429 -8.56 -5.86 4.92
C GLY A 429 -9.40 -5.41 3.73
N ILE A 430 -9.33 -4.12 3.42
CA ILE A 430 -9.98 -3.49 2.26
C ILE A 430 -8.94 -3.19 1.18
N VAL A 431 -9.20 -3.65 -0.05
CA VAL A 431 -8.44 -3.31 -1.25
C VAL A 431 -9.22 -2.28 -2.07
N LEU A 432 -8.61 -1.13 -2.36
CA LEU A 432 -9.17 -0.11 -3.25
C LEU A 432 -8.46 -0.13 -4.60
N ASP A 433 -9.24 -0.14 -5.68
CA ASP A 433 -8.73 0.07 -7.04
C ASP A 433 -9.56 1.13 -7.77
N PRO A 434 -9.07 2.38 -7.85
CA PRO A 434 -9.75 3.48 -8.52
C PRO A 434 -9.57 3.50 -10.05
N PHE A 435 -8.87 2.51 -10.62
CA PHE A 435 -8.71 2.29 -12.06
C PHE A 435 -8.92 0.80 -12.35
N ALA A 436 -10.13 0.30 -12.05
CA ALA A 436 -10.39 -1.14 -11.99
C ALA A 436 -10.21 -1.85 -13.34
N GLY A 437 -10.38 -1.13 -14.45
CA GLY A 437 -10.28 -1.62 -15.81
C GLY A 437 -11.15 -2.84 -16.00
N SER A 438 -10.53 -3.95 -16.38
CA SER A 438 -11.25 -5.21 -16.56
C SER A 438 -11.78 -5.87 -15.27
N GLY A 439 -11.43 -5.37 -14.08
CA GLY A 439 -11.83 -5.94 -12.78
C GLY A 439 -10.90 -7.05 -12.27
N THR A 440 -9.60 -6.98 -12.58
CA THR A 440 -8.62 -7.97 -12.11
C THR A 440 -8.52 -7.98 -10.58
N THR A 441 -8.54 -6.80 -9.94
CA THR A 441 -8.44 -6.66 -8.47
C THR A 441 -9.55 -7.40 -7.73
N GLY A 442 -10.82 -7.18 -8.09
CA GLY A 442 -11.95 -7.86 -7.46
C GLY A 442 -11.89 -9.37 -7.64
N HIS A 443 -11.50 -9.86 -8.82
CA HIS A 443 -11.31 -11.30 -9.07
C HIS A 443 -10.19 -11.86 -8.17
N ALA A 444 -9.06 -11.16 -8.06
CA ALA A 444 -7.93 -11.61 -7.24
C ALA A 444 -8.29 -11.71 -5.75
N VAL A 445 -9.06 -10.73 -5.25
CA VAL A 445 -9.55 -10.73 -3.86
C VAL A 445 -10.45 -11.93 -3.60
N LEU A 446 -11.42 -12.21 -4.48
CA LEU A 446 -12.34 -13.34 -4.33
C LEU A 446 -11.61 -14.69 -4.35
N GLU A 447 -10.65 -14.85 -5.27
CA GLU A 447 -9.89 -16.10 -5.37
C GLU A 447 -9.02 -16.33 -4.13
N LEU A 448 -8.31 -15.30 -3.66
CA LEU A 448 -7.53 -15.39 -2.42
C LEU A 448 -8.39 -15.66 -1.19
N ASN A 449 -9.58 -15.08 -1.11
CA ASN A 449 -10.50 -15.34 0.00
C ASN A 449 -10.88 -16.82 0.08
N LYS A 450 -11.14 -17.45 -1.08
CA LYS A 450 -11.43 -18.87 -1.19
C LYS A 450 -10.20 -19.74 -0.87
N GLU A 451 -9.02 -19.39 -1.39
CA GLU A 451 -7.79 -20.18 -1.23
C GLU A 451 -7.28 -20.23 0.21
N VAL A 452 -7.28 -19.10 0.93
CA VAL A 452 -6.65 -19.00 2.26
C VAL A 452 -7.64 -18.69 3.39
N ALA A 453 -8.93 -18.97 3.15
CA ALA A 453 -10.05 -18.71 4.05
C ALA A 453 -9.97 -17.29 4.66
N ALA A 454 -10.02 -16.28 3.79
CA ALA A 454 -9.95 -14.87 4.15
C ALA A 454 -11.28 -14.15 3.84
N THR A 455 -11.46 -12.97 4.40
CA THR A 455 -12.68 -12.14 4.30
C THR A 455 -12.36 -10.74 3.82
N ARG A 456 -11.39 -10.61 2.92
CA ARG A 456 -10.99 -9.32 2.34
C ARG A 456 -12.15 -8.73 1.56
N ARG A 457 -12.24 -7.40 1.57
CA ARG A 457 -13.23 -6.62 0.80
C ARG A 457 -12.54 -5.86 -0.32
N PHE A 458 -13.25 -5.63 -1.42
CA PHE A 458 -12.79 -4.72 -2.46
C PHE A 458 -13.75 -3.55 -2.67
N ILE A 459 -13.16 -2.41 -3.02
CA ILE A 459 -13.84 -1.25 -3.58
C ILE A 459 -13.19 -0.98 -4.93
N MET A 460 -13.96 -1.08 -6.00
CA MET A 460 -13.47 -0.83 -7.36
C MET A 460 -14.22 0.34 -7.98
N ILE A 461 -13.50 1.18 -8.69
CA ILE A 461 -14.07 2.30 -9.43
C ILE A 461 -13.65 2.16 -10.88
N GLU A 462 -14.63 2.21 -11.78
CA GLU A 462 -14.41 2.29 -13.22
C GLU A 462 -15.45 3.22 -13.81
N GLN A 463 -15.17 3.82 -14.95
CA GLN A 463 -16.10 4.73 -15.59
C GLN A 463 -16.68 4.13 -16.87
N GLY A 464 -18.00 3.96 -16.88
CA GLY A 464 -18.74 3.59 -18.07
C GLY A 464 -18.85 4.72 -19.09
N ASN A 465 -19.11 4.34 -20.34
CA ASN A 465 -19.45 5.28 -21.41
C ASN A 465 -20.87 4.99 -21.93
N ASP A 466 -21.86 5.49 -21.19
CA ASP A 466 -23.28 5.24 -21.46
C ASP A 466 -23.73 5.75 -22.84
N GLU A 467 -23.15 6.85 -23.34
CA GLU A 467 -23.47 7.42 -24.65
C GLU A 467 -23.15 6.47 -25.81
N LYS A 468 -22.27 5.48 -25.59
CA LYS A 468 -21.91 4.45 -26.56
C LYS A 468 -22.42 3.05 -26.20
N GLY A 469 -23.28 2.92 -25.19
CA GLY A 469 -23.88 1.63 -24.78
C GLY A 469 -23.16 0.90 -23.64
N ASP A 470 -22.30 1.63 -22.91
CA ASP A 470 -21.40 1.23 -21.82
C ASP A 470 -20.40 0.12 -22.16
N HIS A 471 -19.11 0.45 -22.23
CA HIS A 471 -18.07 -0.47 -22.71
C HIS A 471 -17.09 -0.97 -21.66
N TYR A 472 -17.19 -0.55 -20.39
CA TYR A 472 -16.27 -1.01 -19.35
C TYR A 472 -16.99 -1.33 -18.03
N ALA A 473 -17.48 -0.34 -17.28
CA ALA A 473 -17.91 -0.52 -15.89
C ALA A 473 -18.96 -1.64 -15.69
N LYS A 474 -20.10 -1.60 -16.38
CA LYS A 474 -21.15 -2.62 -16.23
C LYS A 474 -20.93 -3.83 -17.13
N THR A 475 -20.54 -3.58 -18.38
CA THR A 475 -20.51 -4.61 -19.43
C THR A 475 -19.25 -5.46 -19.43
N LEU A 476 -18.16 -4.99 -18.81
CA LEU A 476 -16.91 -5.72 -18.68
C LEU A 476 -16.53 -5.98 -17.22
N THR A 477 -16.34 -4.93 -16.43
CA THR A 477 -15.83 -5.02 -15.05
C THR A 477 -16.81 -5.77 -14.16
N ALA A 478 -18.07 -5.33 -14.11
CA ALA A 478 -19.11 -5.99 -13.31
C ALA A 478 -19.46 -7.38 -13.85
N ASP A 479 -19.48 -7.58 -15.18
CA ASP A 479 -19.75 -8.90 -15.78
C ASP A 479 -18.63 -9.90 -15.44
N ARG A 480 -17.34 -9.49 -15.48
CA ARG A 480 -16.22 -10.34 -15.06
C ARG A 480 -16.40 -10.79 -13.61
N ILE A 481 -16.66 -9.87 -12.70
CA ILE A 481 -16.82 -10.21 -11.27
C ILE A 481 -18.04 -11.08 -11.06
N LYS A 482 -19.17 -10.77 -11.69
CA LYS A 482 -20.39 -11.59 -11.64
C LYS A 482 -20.13 -13.02 -12.08
N ARG A 483 -19.40 -13.23 -13.18
CA ARG A 483 -19.05 -14.56 -13.67
C ARG A 483 -18.04 -15.27 -12.77
N ALA A 484 -17.10 -14.56 -12.18
CA ALA A 484 -16.16 -15.12 -11.21
C ALA A 484 -16.91 -15.61 -9.95
N ILE A 485 -17.84 -14.83 -9.41
CA ILE A 485 -18.68 -15.19 -8.26
C ILE A 485 -19.56 -16.39 -8.58
N THR A 486 -20.26 -16.35 -9.72
CA THR A 486 -21.29 -17.36 -10.08
C THR A 486 -20.72 -18.62 -10.74
N GLY A 487 -19.47 -18.59 -11.22
CA GLY A 487 -18.88 -19.69 -11.99
C GLY A 487 -19.37 -19.79 -13.45
N LYS A 488 -20.25 -18.89 -13.90
CA LYS A 488 -20.87 -18.90 -15.25
C LYS A 488 -19.96 -18.27 -16.32
N TRP A 489 -18.77 -18.84 -16.48
CA TRP A 489 -17.78 -18.34 -17.43
C TRP A 489 -18.18 -18.68 -18.88
N LYS A 490 -17.77 -17.82 -19.82
CA LYS A 490 -18.05 -18.05 -21.25
C LYS A 490 -17.30 -19.25 -21.83
N SER A 491 -16.17 -19.64 -21.25
CA SER A 491 -15.43 -20.85 -21.63
C SER A 491 -16.06 -22.16 -21.13
N GLY A 492 -17.10 -22.09 -20.29
CA GLY A 492 -17.73 -23.25 -19.64
C GLY A 492 -17.93 -23.02 -18.15
N GLU A 493 -18.96 -23.65 -17.57
CA GLU A 493 -19.28 -23.50 -16.15
C GLU A 493 -18.19 -24.08 -15.23
N ARG A 494 -17.97 -23.41 -14.11
CA ARG A 494 -17.00 -23.78 -13.06
C ARG A 494 -17.64 -23.59 -11.69
N GLU A 495 -16.99 -24.09 -10.66
CA GLU A 495 -17.36 -23.75 -9.29
C GLU A 495 -17.17 -22.25 -9.07
N GLY A 496 -18.23 -21.58 -8.60
CA GLY A 496 -18.18 -20.15 -8.27
C GLY A 496 -17.22 -19.85 -7.12
N LEU A 497 -16.69 -18.63 -7.11
CA LEU A 497 -15.89 -18.15 -5.98
C LEU A 497 -16.76 -17.77 -4.76
N GLY A 498 -18.07 -17.56 -4.96
CA GLY A 498 -19.00 -17.12 -3.91
C GLY A 498 -18.88 -15.63 -3.57
N GLY A 499 -19.70 -15.18 -2.61
CA GLY A 499 -19.77 -13.77 -2.20
C GLY A 499 -20.64 -12.89 -3.10
N GLY A 500 -20.49 -11.58 -2.96
CA GLY A 500 -21.34 -10.61 -3.65
C GLY A 500 -20.72 -9.22 -3.75
N PHE A 501 -21.35 -8.35 -4.54
CA PHE A 501 -21.00 -6.93 -4.60
C PHE A 501 -22.24 -6.08 -4.92
N ARG A 502 -22.22 -4.83 -4.44
CA ARG A 502 -23.16 -3.79 -4.86
C ARG A 502 -22.56 -2.97 -5.99
N TYR A 503 -23.40 -2.71 -6.98
CA TYR A 503 -23.08 -1.78 -8.08
C TYR A 503 -23.76 -0.43 -7.82
N PHE A 504 -22.98 0.63 -7.86
CA PHE A 504 -23.46 2.00 -7.71
C PHE A 504 -23.15 2.82 -8.95
N SER A 505 -24.06 3.70 -9.36
CA SER A 505 -23.85 4.65 -10.45
C SER A 505 -23.84 6.08 -9.92
N LEU A 506 -22.76 6.80 -10.19
CA LEU A 506 -22.59 8.19 -9.75
C LEU A 506 -23.37 9.15 -10.67
N LYS A 507 -24.11 10.09 -10.08
CA LYS A 507 -24.80 11.16 -10.82
C LYS A 507 -23.84 12.31 -11.07
N ARG A 508 -23.29 12.38 -12.29
CA ARG A 508 -22.26 13.35 -12.71
C ARG A 508 -22.59 14.81 -12.33
N GLU A 509 -23.85 15.21 -12.49
CA GLU A 509 -24.26 16.62 -12.30
C GLU A 509 -24.82 16.92 -10.90
N LYS A 510 -25.21 15.90 -10.12
CA LYS A 510 -25.94 16.12 -8.85
C LYS A 510 -25.00 16.00 -7.65
N VAL A 511 -24.77 17.12 -6.98
CA VAL A 511 -24.04 17.17 -5.71
C VAL A 511 -24.93 16.66 -4.57
N ASP A 512 -24.36 15.87 -3.66
CA ASP A 512 -25.02 15.46 -2.44
C ASP A 512 -24.76 16.49 -1.33
N ALA A 513 -25.72 17.39 -1.10
CA ALA A 513 -25.59 18.45 -0.10
C ALA A 513 -25.37 17.91 1.33
N ASN A 514 -25.96 16.76 1.67
CA ASN A 514 -25.77 16.14 2.99
C ASN A 514 -24.35 15.59 3.13
N ALA A 515 -23.82 14.96 2.07
CA ALA A 515 -22.44 14.50 2.04
C ALA A 515 -21.44 15.67 2.04
N VAL A 516 -21.73 16.78 1.35
CA VAL A 516 -20.93 18.02 1.42
C VAL A 516 -20.87 18.51 2.87
N ASN A 517 -22.00 18.59 3.56
CA ASN A 517 -22.06 19.04 4.94
C ASN A 517 -21.30 18.11 5.89
N ALA A 518 -21.40 16.79 5.68
CA ALA A 518 -20.66 15.81 6.46
C ALA A 518 -19.14 15.91 6.21
N LEU A 519 -18.72 16.13 4.97
CA LEU A 519 -17.32 16.31 4.61
C LEU A 519 -16.74 17.59 5.24
N ALA A 520 -17.47 18.71 5.13
CA ALA A 520 -17.08 19.98 5.72
C ALA A 520 -16.94 19.87 7.25
N ARG A 521 -17.83 19.10 7.91
CA ARG A 521 -17.73 18.80 9.34
C ARG A 521 -16.45 18.05 9.69
N GLU A 522 -16.09 17.02 8.93
CA GLU A 522 -14.88 16.24 9.18
C GLU A 522 -13.60 17.07 8.94
N GLU A 523 -13.56 17.88 7.88
CA GLU A 523 -12.45 18.80 7.62
C GLU A 523 -12.31 19.86 8.71
N MET A 524 -13.43 20.37 9.22
CA MET A 524 -13.46 21.27 10.37
C MET A 524 -12.86 20.60 11.60
N MET A 525 -13.23 19.36 11.89
CA MET A 525 -12.66 18.60 13.00
C MET A 525 -11.14 18.46 12.88
N ASP A 526 -10.63 18.17 11.70
CA ASP A 526 -9.18 18.04 11.47
C ASP A 526 -8.44 19.38 11.62
N LEU A 527 -9.00 20.48 11.09
CA LEU A 527 -8.43 21.82 11.28
C LEU A 527 -8.43 22.27 12.74
N LEU A 528 -9.50 21.95 13.49
CA LEU A 528 -9.59 22.28 14.92
C LEU A 528 -8.58 21.49 15.74
N LEU A 529 -8.32 20.23 15.39
CA LEU A 529 -7.25 19.44 16.02
C LEU A 529 -5.89 20.09 15.80
N VAL A 530 -5.56 20.47 14.56
CA VAL A 530 -4.27 21.14 14.25
C VAL A 530 -4.15 22.50 14.94
N SER A 531 -5.20 23.33 14.90
CA SER A 531 -5.21 24.67 15.53
C SER A 531 -5.03 24.61 17.05
N TYR A 532 -5.59 23.58 17.70
CA TYR A 532 -5.37 23.35 19.13
C TYR A 532 -3.90 22.99 19.42
N TRP A 533 -3.22 22.30 18.49
CA TRP A 533 -1.82 21.90 18.66
C TRP A 533 -0.87 23.10 18.57
N ASP A 534 -1.14 24.06 17.68
CA ASP A 534 -0.33 25.28 17.52
C ASP A 534 -0.39 26.24 18.73
N ARG A 535 -1.50 26.25 19.48
CA ARG A 535 -1.66 27.18 20.62
C ARG A 535 -0.99 26.69 21.92
N ASN A 536 -0.70 25.40 22.05
CA ASN A 536 -0.33 24.77 23.31
C ASN A 536 1.02 24.03 23.26
N ASP A 537 2.02 24.65 22.62
CA ASP A 537 3.37 24.12 22.37
C ASP A 537 4.23 23.83 23.63
N LYS A 538 3.62 23.69 24.81
CA LYS A 538 4.32 23.34 26.08
C LYS A 538 3.65 22.28 26.95
N ALA A 539 2.60 21.60 26.50
CA ALA A 539 2.09 20.43 27.23
C ALA A 539 1.63 19.33 26.27
N LYS A 540 2.23 18.13 26.43
CA LYS A 540 1.81 16.88 25.77
C LYS A 540 0.39 16.45 26.21
N SER A 541 -0.66 17.19 25.86
CA SER A 541 -2.04 16.71 25.95
C SER A 541 -2.41 16.07 24.62
N TYR A 542 -2.27 14.76 24.51
CA TYR A 542 -2.71 14.02 23.33
C TYR A 542 -4.24 14.12 23.21
N LEU A 543 -4.72 14.90 22.24
CA LEU A 543 -6.11 14.88 21.80
C LEU A 543 -6.29 13.65 20.93
N ARG A 544 -7.11 12.71 21.39
CA ARG A 544 -7.47 11.51 20.64
C ARG A 544 -8.76 11.77 19.87
N ARG A 545 -8.66 11.85 18.54
CA ARG A 545 -9.83 11.88 17.64
C ARG A 545 -10.64 10.58 17.79
N LEU A 546 -11.96 10.70 17.87
CA LEU A 546 -12.89 9.56 17.85
C LEU A 546 -13.27 9.22 16.40
N ALA A 547 -13.70 7.99 16.16
CA ALA A 547 -14.09 7.55 14.82
C ALA A 547 -15.32 8.33 14.32
N ALA A 548 -15.38 8.57 13.00
CA ALA A 548 -16.51 9.26 12.38
C ALA A 548 -17.78 8.39 12.45
N GLY A 549 -18.89 8.98 12.91
CA GLY A 549 -20.23 8.36 12.88
C GLY A 549 -20.78 7.87 14.22
N ASP A 550 -19.96 7.76 15.27
CA ASP A 550 -20.42 7.27 16.59
C ASP A 550 -21.08 8.36 17.45
N HIS A 551 -20.85 9.62 17.10
CA HIS A 551 -21.13 10.78 17.94
C HIS A 551 -21.65 11.97 17.12
N LYS A 552 -22.68 12.65 17.64
CA LYS A 552 -23.34 13.78 17.00
C LYS A 552 -22.50 15.06 17.13
N HIS A 553 -21.96 15.34 18.32
CA HIS A 553 -21.15 16.54 18.56
C HIS A 553 -19.73 16.20 19.03
N LEU A 554 -19.57 15.16 19.85
CA LEU A 554 -18.27 14.74 20.37
C LEU A 554 -17.36 14.25 19.24
N PHE A 555 -16.15 14.80 19.15
CA PHE A 555 -15.20 14.43 18.10
C PHE A 555 -13.82 14.05 18.62
N ALA A 556 -13.45 14.48 19.83
CA ALA A 556 -12.17 14.12 20.42
C ALA A 556 -12.22 14.16 21.96
N VAL A 557 -11.24 13.51 22.57
CA VAL A 557 -11.04 13.50 24.03
C VAL A 557 -9.58 13.74 24.36
N ASN A 558 -9.29 14.42 25.47
CA ASN A 558 -7.92 14.64 25.93
C ASN A 558 -7.51 13.64 27.04
N SER A 559 -6.27 13.77 27.53
CA SER A 559 -5.73 12.92 28.61
C SER A 559 -6.40 13.10 29.97
N ARG A 560 -7.20 14.16 30.16
CA ARG A 560 -8.02 14.41 31.37
C ARG A 560 -9.43 13.85 31.23
N ASN A 561 -9.71 13.12 30.15
CA ASN A 561 -11.03 12.61 29.81
C ASN A 561 -12.08 13.73 29.64
N GLU A 562 -11.65 14.93 29.25
CA GLU A 562 -12.51 16.05 28.88
C GLU A 562 -12.90 15.92 27.40
N GLY A 563 -14.16 16.22 27.08
CA GLY A 563 -14.73 16.06 25.74
C GLY A 563 -14.61 17.33 24.88
N PHE A 564 -14.33 17.12 23.59
CA PHE A 564 -14.27 18.16 22.58
C PHE A 564 -15.44 17.97 21.60
N PHE A 565 -16.26 19.01 21.48
CA PHE A 565 -17.55 18.97 20.79
C PHE A 565 -17.58 20.01 19.67
N LEU A 566 -18.08 19.61 18.50
CA LEU A 566 -18.32 20.48 17.36
C LEU A 566 -19.82 20.64 17.15
N VAL A 567 -20.31 21.88 17.28
CA VAL A 567 -21.66 22.25 16.88
C VAL A 567 -21.61 22.68 15.43
N TRP A 568 -22.11 21.80 14.56
CA TRP A 568 -22.13 22.01 13.12
C TRP A 568 -23.53 21.74 12.58
N SER A 569 -24.14 22.77 12.02
CA SER A 569 -25.46 22.74 11.39
C SER A 569 -25.34 22.82 9.87
N ALA A 570 -26.42 22.51 9.16
CA ALA A 570 -26.50 22.70 7.71
C ALA A 570 -26.34 24.19 7.33
N PRO A 571 -26.00 24.53 6.07
CA PRO A 571 -25.67 25.90 5.64
C PRO A 571 -26.76 26.93 5.86
N ASP A 572 -28.01 26.47 5.89
CA ASP A 572 -29.21 27.26 6.12
C ASP A 572 -29.51 27.50 7.62
N GLN A 573 -28.75 26.89 8.53
CA GLN A 573 -28.95 27.05 9.97
C GLN A 573 -27.67 27.52 10.69
N PRO A 574 -27.79 28.46 11.66
CA PRO A 574 -26.64 28.91 12.42
C PRO A 574 -26.07 27.78 13.26
N SER A 575 -24.77 27.52 13.11
CA SER A 575 -23.99 26.62 13.97
C SER A 575 -23.80 27.26 15.35
N ALA A 576 -24.86 27.22 16.17
CA ALA A 576 -24.95 27.95 17.44
C ALA A 576 -25.11 27.03 18.65
N LEU A 577 -24.31 27.26 19.70
CA LEU A 577 -24.45 26.60 20.99
C LEU A 577 -25.66 27.17 21.74
N THR A 578 -26.82 26.56 21.52
CA THR A 578 -28.05 26.86 22.27
C THR A 578 -28.16 25.95 23.49
N ARG A 579 -29.08 26.27 24.42
CA ARG A 579 -29.37 25.43 25.59
C ARG A 579 -29.82 24.01 25.20
N ALA A 580 -30.54 23.88 24.08
CA ALA A 580 -30.97 22.58 23.56
C ALA A 580 -29.78 21.75 23.07
N VAL A 581 -28.90 22.34 22.26
CA VAL A 581 -27.66 21.71 21.78
C VAL A 581 -26.75 21.32 22.95
N PHE A 582 -26.61 22.18 23.96
CA PHE A 582 -25.81 21.84 25.15
C PHE A 582 -26.38 20.64 25.91
N LYS A 583 -27.71 20.49 25.98
CA LYS A 583 -28.34 19.32 26.61
C LYS A 583 -27.97 18.03 25.88
N GLU A 584 -27.90 18.07 24.56
CA GLU A 584 -27.45 16.93 23.74
C GLU A 584 -25.97 16.63 23.99
N ILE A 585 -25.10 17.64 24.00
CA ILE A 585 -23.67 17.52 24.35
C ILE A 585 -23.49 16.89 25.74
N ALA A 586 -24.24 17.36 26.73
CA ALA A 586 -24.16 16.84 28.10
C ALA A 586 -24.63 15.38 28.20
N GLN A 587 -25.66 14.99 27.43
CA GLN A 587 -26.11 13.60 27.34
C GLN A 587 -25.06 12.70 26.67
N GLU A 588 -24.48 13.17 25.56
CA GLU A 588 -23.43 12.47 24.83
C GLU A 588 -22.17 12.27 25.69
N ALA A 589 -21.74 13.32 26.40
CA ALA A 589 -20.63 13.26 27.34
C ALA A 589 -20.88 12.27 28.49
N LYS A 590 -22.11 12.26 29.04
CA LYS A 590 -22.50 11.32 30.09
C LYS A 590 -22.51 9.88 29.57
N GLY A 591 -23.00 9.65 28.36
CA GLY A 591 -22.99 8.34 27.71
C GLY A 591 -21.57 7.82 27.45
N ALA A 592 -20.64 8.73 27.12
CA ALA A 592 -19.22 8.42 26.92
C ALA A 592 -18.39 8.42 28.21
N GLY A 593 -18.98 8.71 29.38
CA GLY A 593 -18.28 8.72 30.68
C GLY A 593 -17.22 9.81 30.82
N LEU A 594 -17.44 10.99 30.24
CA LEU A 594 -16.47 12.10 30.20
C LEU A 594 -16.54 12.98 31.45
N ALA A 595 -15.45 13.70 31.71
CA ALA A 595 -15.35 14.69 32.78
C ALA A 595 -16.29 15.88 32.55
N GLY A 596 -16.66 16.58 33.63
CA GLY A 596 -17.66 17.66 33.62
C GLY A 596 -17.21 18.98 32.98
N ARG A 597 -16.11 19.00 32.21
CA ARG A 597 -15.65 20.19 31.46
C ARG A 597 -15.83 19.95 29.96
N TYR A 598 -16.50 20.88 29.30
CA TYR A 598 -16.94 20.75 27.91
C TYR A 598 -16.22 21.75 27.00
N HIS A 599 -15.36 21.28 26.10
CA HIS A 599 -14.72 22.12 25.10
C HIS A 599 -15.60 22.18 23.84
N VAL A 600 -16.24 23.32 23.58
CA VAL A 600 -17.27 23.42 22.53
C VAL A 600 -16.88 24.42 21.45
N TYR A 601 -16.81 23.94 20.21
CA TYR A 601 -16.61 24.74 19.01
C TYR A 601 -17.94 25.04 18.33
N ALA A 602 -18.24 26.32 18.10
CA ALA A 602 -19.41 26.75 17.34
C ALA A 602 -19.16 28.13 16.70
N ALA A 603 -19.98 28.52 15.72
CA ALA A 603 -19.93 29.87 15.15
C ALA A 603 -20.46 30.91 16.14
N LEU A 604 -21.49 30.55 16.91
CA LEU A 604 -22.14 31.42 17.91
C LEU A 604 -22.38 30.66 19.22
N ALA A 605 -22.32 31.37 20.36
CA ALA A 605 -22.63 30.80 21.67
C ALA A 605 -23.67 31.64 22.42
N PRO A 606 -24.95 31.57 22.04
CA PRO A 606 -26.04 32.22 22.78
C PRO A 606 -26.25 31.63 24.19
N TYR A 607 -25.77 30.41 24.46
CA TYR A 607 -25.76 29.80 25.78
C TYR A 607 -24.32 29.65 26.31
N THR A 608 -24.11 30.05 27.56
CA THR A 608 -22.83 29.95 28.27
C THR A 608 -23.04 29.32 29.65
N GLY A 609 -21.98 28.74 30.21
CA GLY A 609 -22.00 28.09 31.52
C GLY A 609 -20.59 27.97 32.10
N SER A 610 -20.47 27.79 33.41
CA SER A 610 -19.17 27.69 34.11
C SER A 610 -18.32 26.51 33.65
N ASP A 611 -18.98 25.45 33.20
CA ASP A 611 -18.37 24.18 32.83
C ASP A 611 -18.07 24.11 31.32
N ILE A 612 -18.41 25.18 30.57
CA ILE A 612 -18.28 25.26 29.12
C ILE A 612 -17.09 26.14 28.78
N GLU A 613 -16.12 25.57 28.08
CA GLU A 613 -15.06 26.32 27.42
C GLU A 613 -15.41 26.48 25.94
N PHE A 614 -15.81 27.70 25.58
CA PHE A 614 -16.25 28.01 24.22
C PHE A 614 -15.09 28.45 23.33
N TYR A 615 -15.06 27.91 22.12
CA TYR A 615 -14.15 28.31 21.05
C TYR A 615 -14.96 28.74 19.83
N GLN A 616 -14.80 30.00 19.43
CA GLN A 616 -15.41 30.49 18.19
C GLN A 616 -14.66 29.90 17.00
N ILE A 617 -15.42 29.36 16.03
CA ILE A 617 -14.86 28.93 14.74
C ILE A 617 -14.38 30.19 13.99
N PRO A 618 -13.09 30.32 13.63
CA PRO A 618 -12.61 31.52 12.97
C PRO A 618 -13.22 31.70 11.57
N ASP A 619 -13.57 32.92 11.20
CA ASP A 619 -14.15 33.22 9.87
C ASP A 619 -13.25 32.78 8.71
N LYS A 620 -11.93 32.89 8.87
CA LYS A 620 -10.95 32.37 7.90
C LYS A 620 -11.08 30.86 7.68
N VAL A 621 -11.43 30.10 8.72
CA VAL A 621 -11.60 28.65 8.63
C VAL A 621 -12.91 28.32 7.89
N LEU A 622 -13.97 29.11 8.10
CA LEU A 622 -15.25 29.00 7.38
C LEU A 622 -15.10 29.35 5.89
N GLU A 623 -14.38 30.44 5.58
CA GLU A 623 -14.03 30.81 4.20
C GLU A 623 -13.14 29.75 3.54
N HIS A 624 -12.22 29.12 4.31
CA HIS A 624 -11.28 28.11 3.82
C HIS A 624 -11.94 26.78 3.40
N ILE A 625 -13.09 26.43 3.98
CA ILE A 625 -13.90 25.27 3.58
C ILE A 625 -14.98 25.61 2.52
N GLY A 626 -14.93 26.82 1.95
CA GLY A 626 -15.88 27.27 0.93
C GLY A 626 -17.25 27.68 1.46
N PHE A 627 -17.41 27.86 2.77
CA PHE A 627 -18.63 28.39 3.38
C PHE A 627 -18.59 29.92 3.33
N ASN A 628 -19.38 30.52 2.43
CA ASN A 628 -19.49 31.96 2.36
C ASN A 628 -20.93 32.36 2.66
N ALA A 629 -21.20 32.74 3.92
CA ALA A 629 -22.53 33.16 4.38
C ALA A 629 -23.12 34.32 3.55
N ARG A 630 -22.29 35.07 2.81
CA ARG A 630 -22.73 36.14 1.89
C ARG A 630 -23.04 35.67 0.47
N ALA A 631 -22.49 34.55 -0.01
CA ALA A 631 -22.72 34.08 -1.37
C ALA A 631 -23.96 33.18 -1.48
N ASP A 632 -24.20 32.34 -0.47
CA ASP A 632 -25.34 31.40 -0.46
C ASP A 632 -26.68 32.08 -0.14
N ALA A 633 -26.65 33.30 0.42
CA ALA A 633 -27.85 34.11 0.64
C ALA A 633 -28.47 34.64 -0.67
N TYR A 634 -27.70 34.74 -1.76
CA TYR A 634 -28.17 35.32 -3.03
C TYR A 634 -28.76 34.30 -4.02
N ASN A 635 -28.69 33.00 -3.73
CA ASN A 635 -29.25 31.95 -4.59
C ASN A 635 -30.61 31.41 -4.09
N ASN A 636 -31.17 31.98 -3.02
CA ASN A 636 -32.41 31.48 -2.39
C ASN A 636 -33.56 32.50 -2.34
N ASP A 637 -33.51 33.59 -3.12
CA ASP A 637 -34.68 34.45 -3.33
C ASP A 637 -35.40 34.09 -4.64
N GLY A 638 -36.46 33.30 -4.47
CA GLY A 638 -37.76 33.61 -5.08
C GLY A 638 -37.89 33.45 -6.59
N GLY A 639 -38.12 32.22 -7.04
CA GLY A 639 -39.15 31.99 -8.04
C GLY A 639 -40.50 32.38 -7.43
N MET A 640 -40.89 33.65 -7.60
CA MET A 640 -42.28 34.07 -7.49
C MET A 640 -42.82 34.24 -8.90
N ASP A 641 -43.87 33.47 -9.17
CA ASP A 641 -44.71 33.53 -10.34
C ASP A 641 -45.04 34.98 -10.73
N ALA A 642 -44.88 35.29 -12.02
CA ALA A 642 -45.52 36.43 -12.64
C ALA A 642 -46.56 35.87 -13.62
N ASP A 643 -47.80 36.31 -13.40
CA ASP A 643 -49.04 35.99 -14.14
C ASP A 643 -48.91 35.98 -15.67
#